data_AF-A0A8I6S1N3-F1
#
_entry.id   AF-A0A8I6S1N3-F1
#
_cell.length_a   1.000
_cell.length_b   1.000
_cell.length_c   1.000
_cell.angle_alpha   90.00
_cell.angle_beta   90.00
_cell.angle_gamma   90.00
#
_symmetry.space_group_name_H-M   'P 1'
#
loop_
_entity.id
_entity.type
_entity.pdbx_description
1 polymer ?
#
loop_
_entity_poly.entity_id
_entity_poly.type
_entity_poly.pdbx_seq_one_letter_code
_entity_poly.pdbx_strand_id
1 'polypeptide(L)'
;MTHIFGPTIKRICTRYRKFFISRHNSTYCVSVSSYAKNFKSAHIRRNFATKLLESNRALIKADCLFKNEHPGCRDNRFAIVRQYSEGEFDVPELKGKAFFKYLQERKHLFAFFYDPFCPHCRKAKPEFLKVAQQIDVPCAKVDCTENEWLCKTLKIESLPTFRYFTTDNTKVSWATFSGDRVSNNLINFVNEELKSGGNVSKFEGLTKRYYSTVSSYANENLLNITSENLNQQLEGRNVLVLFYNSSCKDCHNIINLLTQASKVVDRNTGYFAICNAEKNPAITEKLTIYKFPLLKYFKNGHYVMDFQEEIKLENLIAFMNTMKPKIFSAKLTHSEKKSLWRGIDGADHIVHITNETLVQSLQKYPSLLIFFYACWSRSCINLKHVYANAAKKLDPKYGRLAACDAEDNIDVADQLLVSHFPTFKYFRNGHYLTDYKGERSEESLLKFMQEPGKLGYVKVENKIKPSYSVLSLTGNIPPYWIDVLGAESLIFLTDYNFKSVLQSYRTVLVMFYVPWCKACSLMKKEYGKAAFSLPAEWNVAIAACDAEENNYVADKFLVTKLPTMKIFKNGEYVEDYLGRRKEQDMLRFVKEVSMRNSNIKPTYNVTNYTAVVPNMGTMLVFWNDVEGGTDVVLMNENNFNMFLDQEKPLLIMFYNPDGDHMDSVRREFGLAAKNLPKEIGLLGAYEYKESDPICNFYDVYYQDLPTFKHFHRGKFVSNYTGIRSADSFLKFMGTAGVAVSNIQTK
;
A
#
# COMPACT_ATOMS: atom_id res chain seq x y z
N MET A 1 -2.69 -40.07 -0.35
CA MET A 1 -3.15 -39.45 -1.62
C MET A 1 -4.31 -40.19 -2.30
N THR A 2 -4.37 -41.53 -2.27
CA THR A 2 -5.46 -42.32 -2.88
C THR A 2 -6.85 -42.12 -2.25
N HIS A 3 -6.93 -41.70 -0.98
CA HIS A 3 -8.22 -41.45 -0.30
C HIS A 3 -8.87 -40.08 -0.62
N ILE A 4 -8.09 -39.09 -1.05
CA ILE A 4 -8.60 -37.72 -1.32
C ILE A 4 -8.95 -37.55 -2.80
N PHE A 5 -8.16 -38.12 -3.70
CA PHE A 5 -8.34 -37.93 -5.14
C PHE A 5 -9.05 -39.09 -5.86
N GLY A 6 -9.36 -40.18 -5.15
CA GLY A 6 -10.03 -41.36 -5.69
C GLY A 6 -11.37 -41.08 -6.40
N PRO A 7 -12.30 -40.29 -5.82
CA PRO A 7 -13.59 -40.00 -6.45
C PRO A 7 -13.49 -39.14 -7.71
N THR A 8 -12.55 -38.19 -7.72
CA THR A 8 -12.31 -37.26 -8.84
C THR A 8 -11.67 -37.98 -10.03
N ILE A 9 -10.71 -38.88 -9.76
CA ILE A 9 -10.06 -39.71 -10.78
C ILE A 9 -11.07 -40.71 -11.38
N LYS A 10 -11.94 -41.30 -10.56
CA LYS A 10 -12.99 -42.24 -11.02
C LYS A 10 -14.01 -41.55 -11.95
N ARG A 11 -14.39 -40.30 -11.67
CA ARG A 11 -15.26 -39.49 -12.55
C ARG A 11 -14.61 -39.14 -13.88
N ILE A 12 -13.30 -38.89 -13.90
CA ILE A 12 -12.54 -38.59 -15.12
C ILE A 12 -12.39 -39.85 -16.00
N CYS A 13 -12.09 -41.01 -15.39
CA CYS A 13 -11.94 -42.28 -16.10
C CYS A 13 -13.25 -42.85 -16.67
N THR A 14 -14.41 -42.55 -16.06
CA THR A 14 -15.71 -43.06 -16.54
C THR A 14 -16.18 -42.35 -17.82
N ARG A 15 -15.72 -41.10 -18.05
CA ARG A 15 -16.13 -40.30 -19.23
C ARG A 15 -15.33 -40.60 -20.50
N TYR A 16 -14.20 -41.29 -20.40
CA TYR A 16 -13.31 -41.62 -21.51
C TYR A 16 -12.89 -43.09 -21.45
N ARG A 17 -13.79 -44.02 -21.83
CA ARG A 17 -13.49 -45.47 -21.90
C ARG A 17 -12.46 -45.76 -23.01
N LYS A 18 -11.19 -45.95 -22.62
CA LYS A 18 -10.26 -47.01 -23.06
C LYS A 18 -8.83 -46.64 -22.62
N PHE A 19 -8.41 -47.05 -21.43
CA PHE A 19 -6.99 -47.31 -21.14
C PHE A 19 -6.89 -48.43 -20.11
N PHE A 20 -6.37 -49.56 -20.56
CA PHE A 20 -6.00 -50.72 -19.73
C PHE A 20 -4.72 -50.39 -18.96
N ILE A 21 -4.70 -50.76 -17.69
CA ILE A 21 -3.50 -50.85 -16.86
C ILE A 21 -2.96 -52.27 -17.02
N SER A 22 -1.69 -52.41 -17.40
CA SER A 22 -0.93 -53.65 -17.22
C SER A 22 0.43 -53.32 -16.61
N ARG A 23 0.81 -54.12 -15.61
CA ARG A 23 1.98 -53.99 -14.74
C ARG A 23 3.25 -54.40 -15.47
N HIS A 24 4.31 -53.60 -15.31
CA HIS A 24 5.74 -53.94 -15.17
C HIS A 24 6.67 -53.01 -15.98
N ASN A 25 7.73 -52.57 -15.27
CA ASN A 25 9.01 -51.96 -15.64
C ASN A 25 9.22 -51.32 -17.04
N SER A 26 9.87 -50.15 -16.97
CA SER A 26 10.68 -49.47 -18.00
C SER A 26 9.94 -48.75 -19.15
N THR A 27 10.24 -47.45 -19.27
CA THR A 27 10.23 -46.61 -20.50
C THR A 27 9.04 -46.72 -21.44
N TYR A 28 8.05 -45.79 -21.37
CA TYR A 28 7.31 -45.33 -22.56
C TYR A 28 6.71 -43.93 -22.37
N CYS A 29 7.37 -42.90 -22.92
CA CYS A 29 6.69 -41.66 -23.32
C CYS A 29 6.15 -41.87 -24.74
N VAL A 30 4.85 -42.12 -24.87
CA VAL A 30 4.18 -42.09 -26.17
C VAL A 30 3.99 -40.63 -26.60
N SER A 31 4.46 -40.29 -27.80
CA SER A 31 4.32 -38.98 -28.44
C SER A 31 2.84 -38.58 -28.59
N VAL A 32 2.41 -37.56 -27.83
CA VAL A 32 1.06 -36.95 -27.89
C VAL A 32 0.76 -36.32 -29.27
N SER A 33 1.81 -36.01 -30.03
CA SER A 33 1.73 -35.48 -31.40
C SER A 33 1.04 -36.44 -32.38
N SER A 34 1.23 -37.75 -32.22
CA SER A 34 0.66 -38.73 -33.16
C SER A 34 -0.85 -38.93 -32.99
N TYR A 35 -1.37 -38.76 -31.77
CA TYR A 35 -2.80 -39.02 -31.46
C TYR A 35 -3.71 -37.80 -31.75
N ALA A 36 -3.18 -36.57 -31.64
CA ALA A 36 -3.94 -35.35 -31.89
C ALA A 36 -4.39 -35.17 -33.36
N LYS A 37 -3.74 -35.87 -34.30
CA LYS A 37 -4.07 -35.85 -35.73
C LYS A 37 -5.40 -36.56 -36.06
N ASN A 38 -5.91 -37.41 -35.18
CA ASN A 38 -7.15 -38.17 -35.42
C ASN A 38 -8.44 -37.38 -35.13
N PHE A 39 -8.34 -36.17 -34.58
CA PHE A 39 -9.50 -35.31 -34.32
C PHE A 39 -9.80 -34.42 -35.53
N LYS A 40 -10.94 -34.68 -36.19
CA LYS A 40 -11.39 -33.90 -37.35
C LYS A 40 -11.65 -32.42 -37.01
N SER A 41 -12.10 -32.11 -35.78
CA SER A 41 -12.41 -30.73 -35.36
C SER A 41 -11.20 -29.97 -34.80
N ALA A 42 -10.92 -28.78 -35.34
CA ALA A 42 -9.86 -27.88 -34.87
C ALA A 42 -10.11 -27.31 -33.46
N HIS A 43 -11.39 -27.15 -33.07
CA HIS A 43 -11.77 -26.66 -31.74
C HIS A 43 -11.46 -27.71 -30.65
N ILE A 44 -11.68 -29.00 -30.95
CA ILE A 44 -11.39 -30.10 -30.02
C ILE A 44 -9.87 -30.26 -29.84
N ARG A 45 -9.07 -30.07 -30.89
CA ARG A 45 -7.60 -30.09 -30.83
C ARG A 45 -7.03 -29.03 -29.88
N ARG A 46 -7.57 -27.80 -29.89
CA ARG A 46 -7.14 -26.72 -28.98
C ARG A 46 -7.52 -26.96 -27.52
N ASN A 47 -8.76 -27.40 -27.26
CA ASN A 47 -9.23 -27.62 -25.90
C ASN A 47 -8.53 -28.82 -25.22
N PHE A 48 -8.17 -29.85 -25.98
CA PHE A 48 -7.42 -31.00 -25.46
C PHE A 48 -5.98 -30.61 -25.08
N ALA A 49 -5.28 -29.83 -25.92
CA ALA A 49 -3.93 -29.36 -25.62
C ALA A 49 -3.87 -28.44 -24.39
N THR A 50 -4.87 -27.58 -24.21
CA THR A 50 -4.93 -26.60 -23.10
C THR A 50 -5.16 -27.30 -21.76
N LYS A 51 -6.07 -28.28 -21.69
CA LYS A 51 -6.33 -29.06 -20.47
C LYS A 51 -5.16 -29.97 -20.06
N LEU A 52 -4.38 -30.45 -21.02
CA LEU A 52 -3.18 -31.26 -20.74
C LEU A 52 -2.04 -30.40 -20.16
N LEU A 53 -1.90 -29.15 -20.61
CA LEU A 53 -0.94 -28.17 -20.11
C LEU A 53 -1.23 -27.76 -18.65
N GLU A 54 -2.51 -27.61 -18.28
CA GLU A 54 -2.92 -27.34 -16.90
C GLU A 54 -2.60 -28.51 -15.96
N SER A 55 -2.76 -29.75 -16.44
CA SER A 55 -2.48 -30.97 -15.67
C SER A 55 -0.98 -31.19 -15.42
N ASN A 56 -0.12 -30.86 -16.41
CA ASN A 56 1.34 -30.98 -16.26
C ASN A 56 1.98 -29.90 -15.37
N ARG A 57 1.39 -28.70 -15.29
CA ARG A 57 1.83 -27.66 -14.34
C ARG A 57 1.63 -28.05 -12.89
N ALA A 58 0.62 -28.88 -12.59
CA ALA A 58 0.34 -29.36 -11.25
C ALA A 58 1.29 -30.49 -10.80
N LEU A 59 1.75 -31.34 -11.72
CA LEU A 59 2.69 -32.44 -11.43
C LEU A 59 4.13 -31.95 -11.20
N ILE A 60 4.60 -30.95 -11.96
CA ILE A 60 5.96 -30.39 -11.83
C ILE A 60 6.13 -29.63 -10.49
N LYS A 61 5.05 -29.05 -9.95
CA LYS A 61 5.08 -28.31 -8.68
C LYS A 61 5.05 -29.23 -7.45
N ALA A 62 4.62 -30.49 -7.60
CA ALA A 62 4.52 -31.46 -6.52
C ALA A 62 5.82 -32.25 -6.28
N ASP A 63 6.67 -32.44 -7.31
CA ASP A 63 7.90 -33.24 -7.22
C ASP A 63 9.11 -32.46 -6.64
N CYS A 64 9.10 -31.13 -6.69
CA CYS A 64 10.23 -30.31 -6.21
C CYS A 64 10.23 -30.03 -4.69
N LEU A 65 9.19 -30.41 -3.94
CA LEU A 65 9.06 -30.10 -2.50
C LEU A 65 9.32 -31.30 -1.56
N PHE A 66 9.57 -32.50 -2.09
CA PHE A 66 9.77 -33.71 -1.28
C PHE A 66 10.95 -34.54 -1.77
N LYS A 67 12.16 -34.18 -1.33
CA LYS A 67 13.32 -35.05 -0.98
C LYS A 67 14.64 -34.32 -1.27
N ASN A 68 15.18 -33.71 -0.22
CA ASN A 68 16.63 -33.61 -0.07
C ASN A 68 17.19 -35.05 -0.01
N GLU A 69 18.35 -35.26 -0.67
CA GLU A 69 19.17 -36.48 -0.69
C GLU A 69 18.85 -37.55 -1.78
N HIS A 70 19.50 -37.42 -2.95
CA HIS A 70 19.94 -38.56 -3.77
C HIS A 70 21.06 -38.15 -4.77
N PRO A 71 22.17 -38.91 -4.89
CA PRO A 71 23.27 -38.60 -5.80
C PRO A 71 22.95 -39.09 -7.21
N GLY A 72 22.12 -38.34 -7.92
CA GLY A 72 21.76 -38.61 -9.32
C GLY A 72 21.25 -37.38 -10.09
N CYS A 73 21.09 -36.24 -9.42
CA CYS A 73 20.67 -34.98 -10.03
C CYS A 73 21.85 -34.16 -10.60
N ARG A 74 22.75 -34.85 -11.32
CA ARG A 74 23.80 -34.23 -12.15
C ARG A 74 23.80 -34.92 -13.51
N ASP A 75 22.75 -34.70 -14.29
CA ASP A 75 22.84 -34.93 -15.73
C ASP A 75 21.84 -34.07 -16.49
N ASN A 76 22.37 -33.13 -17.29
CA ASN A 76 21.66 -32.18 -18.14
C ASN A 76 21.05 -32.89 -19.37
N ARG A 77 20.11 -33.83 -19.15
CA ARG A 77 19.49 -34.62 -20.24
C ARG A 77 17.95 -34.58 -20.26
N PHE A 78 17.32 -33.53 -19.74
CA PHE A 78 15.91 -33.25 -20.04
C PHE A 78 15.80 -32.22 -21.17
N ALA A 79 15.87 -32.74 -22.40
CA ALA A 79 15.67 -32.03 -23.63
C ALA A 79 14.26 -31.42 -23.72
N ILE A 80 14.23 -30.13 -24.05
CA ILE A 80 13.05 -29.34 -24.38
C ILE A 80 12.38 -29.96 -25.62
N VAL A 81 11.08 -30.24 -25.51
CA VAL A 81 10.23 -30.61 -26.65
C VAL A 81 10.24 -29.46 -27.67
N ARG A 82 11.00 -29.62 -28.76
CA ARG A 82 11.04 -28.69 -29.91
C ARG A 82 9.69 -28.71 -30.64
N GLN A 83 9.00 -27.57 -30.68
CA GLN A 83 7.85 -27.34 -31.55
C GLN A 83 8.36 -26.99 -32.95
N TYR A 84 8.03 -27.83 -33.93
CA TYR A 84 8.01 -27.44 -35.35
C TYR A 84 6.60 -26.95 -35.67
N SER A 85 6.46 -25.65 -35.82
CA SER A 85 5.39 -25.00 -36.58
C SER A 85 6.08 -24.02 -37.53
N GLU A 86 5.75 -24.08 -38.81
CA GLU A 86 6.24 -23.18 -39.86
C GLU A 86 5.73 -21.73 -39.63
N GLY A 87 6.32 -21.07 -38.64
CA GLY A 87 6.23 -19.65 -38.34
C GLY A 87 7.61 -19.18 -37.93
N GLU A 88 7.96 -17.94 -38.26
CA GLU A 88 9.29 -17.34 -38.05
C GLU A 88 9.96 -17.79 -36.75
N PHE A 89 11.21 -18.23 -36.85
CA PHE A 89 12.07 -18.49 -35.70
C PHE A 89 12.23 -17.16 -34.94
N ASP A 90 11.48 -16.99 -33.84
CA ASP A 90 11.38 -15.71 -33.15
C ASP A 90 12.63 -15.47 -32.27
N VAL A 91 13.66 -14.92 -32.90
CA VAL A 91 14.84 -14.45 -32.18
C VAL A 91 14.44 -13.21 -31.38
N PRO A 92 14.49 -13.26 -30.04
CA PRO A 92 13.95 -12.21 -29.19
C PRO A 92 14.68 -10.89 -29.38
N GLU A 93 13.91 -9.81 -29.41
CA GLU A 93 14.43 -8.45 -29.36
C GLU A 93 14.64 -8.02 -27.91
N LEU A 94 15.89 -7.77 -27.52
CA LEU A 94 16.24 -7.48 -26.13
C LEU A 94 16.53 -6.00 -25.93
N LYS A 95 15.88 -5.41 -24.92
CA LYS A 95 15.99 -3.99 -24.56
C LYS A 95 16.68 -3.80 -23.21
N GLY A 96 17.62 -2.85 -23.12
CA GLY A 96 18.28 -2.44 -21.88
C GLY A 96 18.61 -3.60 -20.90
N LYS A 97 17.95 -3.63 -19.73
CA LYS A 97 18.18 -4.64 -18.67
C LYS A 97 17.80 -6.07 -19.08
N ALA A 98 16.86 -6.24 -20.01
CA ALA A 98 16.45 -7.57 -20.47
C ALA A 98 17.62 -8.27 -21.18
N PHE A 99 18.51 -7.53 -21.84
CA PHE A 99 19.73 -8.07 -22.45
C PHE A 99 20.64 -8.74 -21.43
N PHE A 100 20.99 -8.02 -20.35
CA PHE A 100 21.89 -8.54 -19.32
C PHE A 100 21.26 -9.67 -18.50
N LYS A 101 19.96 -9.58 -18.21
CA LYS A 101 19.23 -10.67 -17.55
C LYS A 101 19.24 -11.94 -18.42
N TYR A 102 18.94 -11.80 -19.71
CA TYR A 102 18.95 -12.92 -20.65
C TYR A 102 20.36 -13.54 -20.79
N LEU A 103 21.41 -12.71 -20.82
CA LEU A 103 22.80 -13.17 -20.82
C LEU A 103 23.16 -13.93 -19.53
N GLN A 104 22.78 -13.42 -18.36
CA GLN A 104 23.03 -14.07 -17.07
C GLN A 104 22.35 -15.44 -16.96
N GLU A 105 21.09 -15.53 -17.39
CA GLU A 105 20.32 -16.79 -17.36
C GLU A 105 20.88 -17.86 -18.31
N ARG A 106 21.49 -17.43 -19.42
CA ARG A 106 21.94 -18.32 -20.50
C ARG A 106 23.44 -18.58 -20.52
N LYS A 107 24.25 -17.78 -19.83
CA LYS A 107 25.73 -17.77 -19.78
C LYS A 107 26.43 -17.49 -21.12
N HIS A 108 25.84 -17.88 -22.23
CA HIS A 108 26.28 -17.64 -23.61
C HIS A 108 25.17 -16.97 -24.41
N LEU A 109 25.52 -15.97 -25.22
CA LEU A 109 24.56 -15.26 -26.07
C LEU A 109 25.22 -14.78 -27.35
N PHE A 110 24.65 -15.13 -28.51
CA PHE A 110 25.03 -14.54 -29.77
C PHE A 110 24.06 -13.42 -30.16
N ALA A 111 24.54 -12.17 -30.18
CA ALA A 111 23.68 -10.99 -30.35
C ALA A 111 23.95 -10.25 -31.66
N PHE A 112 22.86 -9.79 -32.28
CA PHE A 112 22.84 -8.93 -33.45
C PHE A 112 22.44 -7.50 -33.08
N PHE A 113 23.38 -6.56 -33.14
CA PHE A 113 23.13 -5.14 -32.93
C PHE A 113 22.88 -4.46 -34.27
N TYR A 114 21.74 -3.79 -34.41
CA TYR A 114 21.29 -3.25 -35.69
C TYR A 114 20.53 -1.92 -35.55
N ASP A 115 20.31 -1.27 -36.69
CA ASP A 115 19.41 -0.15 -36.87
C ASP A 115 18.39 -0.54 -37.97
N PRO A 116 17.07 -0.39 -37.77
CA PRO A 116 16.04 -0.77 -38.75
C PRO A 116 16.18 -0.06 -40.11
N PHE A 117 16.68 1.18 -40.09
CA PHE A 117 16.84 2.03 -41.26
C PHE A 117 18.18 1.80 -41.96
N CYS A 118 19.13 1.09 -41.34
CA CYS A 118 20.43 0.78 -41.93
C CYS A 118 20.34 -0.29 -43.05
N PRO A 119 20.74 0.02 -44.31
CA PRO A 119 20.72 -0.94 -45.41
C PRO A 119 21.58 -2.19 -45.17
N HIS A 120 22.74 -2.03 -44.54
CA HIS A 120 23.61 -3.16 -44.19
C HIS A 120 22.99 -4.09 -43.14
N CYS A 121 22.23 -3.52 -42.20
CA CYS A 121 21.48 -4.30 -41.20
C CYS A 121 20.36 -5.11 -41.84
N ARG A 122 19.59 -4.50 -42.76
CA ARG A 122 18.54 -5.20 -43.51
C ARG A 122 19.09 -6.36 -44.33
N LYS A 123 20.26 -6.21 -44.94
CA LYS A 123 20.95 -7.30 -45.67
C LYS A 123 21.50 -8.39 -44.75
N ALA A 124 21.96 -8.04 -43.55
CA ALA A 124 22.57 -8.99 -42.61
C ALA A 124 21.54 -9.77 -41.77
N LYS A 125 20.32 -9.24 -41.60
CA LYS A 125 19.25 -9.86 -40.81
C LYS A 125 18.88 -11.28 -41.30
N PRO A 126 18.68 -11.55 -42.60
CA PRO A 126 18.39 -12.91 -43.08
C PRO A 126 19.50 -13.91 -42.77
N GLU A 127 20.77 -13.51 -42.89
CA GLU A 127 21.93 -14.37 -42.60
C GLU A 127 22.01 -14.71 -41.10
N PHE A 128 21.72 -13.74 -40.23
CA PHE A 128 21.64 -13.96 -38.79
C PHE A 128 20.51 -14.91 -38.39
N LEU A 129 19.33 -14.79 -39.01
CA LEU A 129 18.21 -15.70 -38.74
C LEU A 129 18.52 -17.14 -39.17
N LYS A 130 19.25 -17.34 -40.28
CA LYS A 130 19.76 -18.67 -40.67
C LYS A 130 20.69 -19.25 -39.62
N VAL A 131 21.58 -18.43 -39.05
CA VAL A 131 22.51 -18.86 -37.98
C VAL A 131 21.72 -19.30 -36.74
N ALA A 132 20.76 -18.49 -36.28
CA ALA A 132 19.96 -18.79 -35.10
C ALA A 132 19.19 -20.13 -35.19
N GLN A 133 18.89 -20.58 -36.41
CA GLN A 133 18.23 -21.87 -36.66
C GLN A 133 19.20 -23.07 -36.63
N GLN A 134 20.50 -22.84 -36.77
CA GLN A 134 21.52 -23.88 -36.97
C GLN A 134 22.47 -24.07 -35.78
N ILE A 135 22.44 -23.17 -34.80
CA ILE A 135 23.28 -23.25 -33.60
C ILE A 135 22.43 -23.44 -32.34
N ASP A 136 22.97 -24.16 -31.35
CA ASP A 136 22.32 -24.35 -30.05
C ASP A 136 22.58 -23.18 -29.07
N VAL A 137 23.44 -22.21 -29.44
CA VAL A 137 23.70 -21.00 -28.63
C VAL A 137 22.50 -20.06 -28.71
N PRO A 138 21.97 -19.58 -27.57
CA PRO A 138 20.88 -18.60 -27.55
C PRO A 138 21.22 -17.35 -28.36
N CYS A 139 20.30 -16.95 -29.25
CA CYS A 139 20.44 -15.76 -30.09
C CYS A 139 19.52 -14.64 -29.62
N ALA A 140 19.91 -13.39 -29.86
CA ALA A 140 19.08 -12.20 -29.63
C ALA A 140 19.40 -11.09 -30.63
N LYS A 141 18.46 -10.18 -30.84
CA LYS A 141 18.67 -8.95 -31.61
C LYS A 141 18.46 -7.71 -30.73
N VAL A 142 19.19 -6.64 -31.00
CA VAL A 142 19.14 -5.38 -30.25
C VAL A 142 19.07 -4.22 -31.24
N ASP A 143 17.98 -3.48 -31.20
CA ASP A 143 17.81 -2.24 -31.96
C ASP A 143 18.55 -1.10 -31.26
N CYS A 144 19.62 -0.60 -31.86
CA CYS A 144 20.43 0.49 -31.32
C CYS A 144 19.80 1.87 -31.46
N THR A 145 18.75 2.03 -32.28
CA THR A 145 17.96 3.28 -32.33
C THR A 145 17.09 3.43 -31.09
N GLU A 146 16.57 2.32 -30.57
CA GLU A 146 15.78 2.30 -29.33
C GLU A 146 16.63 2.04 -28.07
N ASN A 147 17.87 1.56 -28.23
CA ASN A 147 18.77 1.17 -27.13
C ASN A 147 20.15 1.83 -27.22
N GLU A 148 20.18 3.12 -27.55
CA GLU A 148 21.41 3.89 -27.75
C GLU A 148 22.39 3.75 -26.57
N TRP A 149 21.89 3.81 -25.33
CA TRP A 149 22.73 3.67 -24.13
C TRP A 149 23.43 2.30 -24.06
N LEU A 150 22.72 1.22 -24.39
CA LEU A 150 23.22 -0.15 -24.31
C LEU A 150 24.30 -0.35 -25.38
N CYS A 151 24.02 0.10 -26.60
CA CYS A 151 24.98 0.02 -27.71
C CYS A 151 26.22 0.88 -27.43
N LYS A 152 26.08 2.09 -26.87
CA LYS A 152 27.22 2.92 -26.42
C LYS A 152 28.01 2.24 -25.31
N THR A 153 27.35 1.68 -24.30
CA THR A 153 27.99 1.02 -23.16
C THR A 153 28.78 -0.22 -23.59
N LEU A 154 28.22 -0.98 -24.53
CA LEU A 154 28.87 -2.13 -25.13
C LEU A 154 29.91 -1.71 -26.18
N LYS A 155 30.15 -0.42 -26.42
CA LYS A 155 31.08 0.09 -27.44
C LYS A 155 30.78 -0.53 -28.83
N ILE A 156 29.52 -0.45 -29.24
CA ILE A 156 29.10 -0.79 -30.59
C ILE A 156 29.31 0.44 -31.45
N GLU A 157 30.41 0.46 -32.21
CA GLU A 157 30.87 1.63 -32.98
C GLU A 157 30.31 1.65 -34.40
N SER A 158 29.89 0.49 -34.93
CA SER A 158 29.34 0.37 -36.28
C SER A 158 28.19 -0.64 -36.33
N LEU A 159 27.29 -0.46 -37.30
CA LEU A 159 26.14 -1.32 -37.50
C LEU A 159 26.12 -1.90 -38.92
N PRO A 160 25.71 -3.17 -39.09
CA PRO A 160 25.42 -4.13 -38.04
C PRO A 160 26.68 -4.65 -37.34
N THR A 161 26.53 -5.01 -36.05
CA THR A 161 27.57 -5.70 -35.28
C THR A 161 27.04 -7.05 -34.78
N PHE A 162 27.82 -8.11 -34.96
CA PHE A 162 27.56 -9.43 -34.39
C PHE A 162 28.56 -9.72 -33.28
N ARG A 163 28.06 -10.18 -32.14
CA ARG A 163 28.90 -10.36 -30.97
C ARG A 163 28.48 -11.56 -30.15
N TYR A 164 29.46 -12.38 -29.78
CA TYR A 164 29.28 -13.51 -28.89
C TYR A 164 29.65 -13.09 -27.47
N PHE A 165 28.74 -13.25 -26.52
CA PHE A 165 28.91 -12.90 -25.12
C PHE A 165 29.04 -14.13 -24.25
N THR A 166 29.88 -14.04 -23.23
CA THR A 166 30.04 -15.04 -22.17
C THR A 166 30.00 -14.37 -20.80
N THR A 167 29.45 -15.06 -19.80
CA THR A 167 29.44 -14.58 -18.42
C THR A 167 29.60 -15.70 -17.39
N ASP A 168 30.32 -15.40 -16.32
CA ASP A 168 30.49 -16.26 -15.13
C ASP A 168 29.66 -15.75 -13.92
N ASN A 169 28.62 -14.95 -14.18
CA ASN A 169 27.82 -14.18 -13.22
C ASN A 169 28.53 -12.99 -12.54
N THR A 170 29.85 -12.88 -12.65
CA THR A 170 30.63 -11.77 -12.06
C THR A 170 31.25 -10.85 -13.10
N LYS A 171 31.53 -11.39 -14.29
CA LYS A 171 32.13 -10.72 -15.43
C LYS A 171 31.36 -11.03 -16.69
N VAL A 172 31.36 -10.08 -17.62
CA VAL A 172 30.84 -10.24 -18.97
C VAL A 172 31.98 -10.00 -19.94
N SER A 173 32.23 -10.97 -20.80
CA SER A 173 33.20 -10.92 -21.89
C SER A 173 32.48 -11.06 -23.22
N TRP A 174 33.12 -10.58 -24.29
CA TRP A 174 32.58 -10.74 -25.62
C TRP A 174 33.66 -10.79 -26.70
N ALA A 175 33.33 -11.46 -27.80
CA ALA A 175 34.08 -11.47 -29.04
C ALA A 175 33.23 -10.83 -30.14
N THR A 176 33.81 -9.91 -30.91
CA THR A 176 33.12 -9.23 -32.01
C THR A 176 33.52 -9.86 -33.33
N PHE A 177 32.55 -10.25 -34.14
CA PHE A 177 32.81 -10.80 -35.46
C PHE A 177 33.19 -9.70 -36.46
N SER A 178 34.29 -9.90 -37.18
CA SER A 178 34.84 -8.94 -38.15
C SER A 178 34.91 -9.46 -39.59
N GLY A 179 34.46 -10.69 -39.86
CA GLY A 179 34.49 -11.30 -41.19
C GLY A 179 33.29 -10.97 -42.08
N ASP A 180 33.21 -11.64 -43.22
CA ASP A 180 32.05 -11.50 -44.12
C ASP A 180 30.78 -12.03 -43.46
N ARG A 181 29.72 -11.23 -43.50
CA ARG A 181 28.45 -11.42 -42.76
C ARG A 181 27.51 -12.46 -43.40
N VAL A 182 28.07 -13.59 -43.83
CA VAL A 182 27.36 -14.76 -44.37
C VAL A 182 27.20 -15.82 -43.29
N SER A 183 26.11 -16.59 -43.35
CA SER A 183 25.72 -17.53 -42.28
C SER A 183 26.82 -18.50 -41.87
N ASN A 184 27.58 -19.06 -42.83
CA ASN A 184 28.62 -20.05 -42.54
C ASN A 184 29.77 -19.46 -41.70
N ASN A 185 30.18 -18.22 -41.99
CA ASN A 185 31.27 -17.57 -41.26
C ASN A 185 30.84 -17.21 -39.83
N LEU A 186 29.59 -16.77 -39.67
CA LEU A 186 29.01 -16.47 -38.35
C LEU A 186 28.88 -17.76 -37.50
N ILE A 187 28.48 -18.89 -38.10
CA ILE A 187 28.41 -20.19 -37.42
C ILE A 187 29.80 -20.64 -36.97
N ASN A 188 30.80 -20.57 -37.86
CA ASN A 188 32.18 -20.93 -37.52
C ASN A 188 32.71 -20.09 -36.37
N PHE A 189 32.50 -18.78 -36.42
CA PHE A 189 32.86 -17.86 -35.35
C PHE A 189 32.23 -18.25 -34.00
N VAL A 190 30.92 -18.52 -33.97
CA VAL A 190 30.26 -18.91 -32.71
C VAL A 190 30.79 -20.24 -32.19
N ASN A 191 31.04 -21.21 -33.08
CA ASN A 191 31.58 -22.51 -32.69
C ASN A 191 33.04 -22.41 -32.17
N GLU A 192 33.85 -21.52 -32.74
CA GLU A 192 35.21 -21.23 -32.27
C GLU A 192 35.19 -20.59 -30.87
N GLU A 193 34.32 -19.59 -30.65
CA GLU A 193 34.17 -18.94 -29.34
C GLU A 193 33.57 -19.85 -28.27
N LEU A 194 32.71 -20.79 -28.66
CA LEU A 194 32.18 -21.82 -27.76
C LEU A 194 33.28 -22.82 -27.34
N LYS A 195 34.20 -23.17 -28.25
CA LYS A 195 35.31 -24.11 -28.00
C LYS A 195 36.49 -23.48 -27.26
N SER A 196 36.78 -22.21 -27.49
CA SER A 196 37.93 -21.51 -26.92
C SER A 196 37.74 -21.13 -25.45
N GLY A 197 36.55 -21.31 -24.87
CA GLY A 197 36.23 -20.85 -23.52
C GLY A 197 36.21 -19.31 -23.40
N GLY A 198 36.21 -18.59 -24.54
CA GLY A 198 36.35 -17.14 -24.62
C GLY A 198 37.75 -16.68 -24.26
N ASN A 199 38.59 -16.42 -25.26
CA ASN A 199 39.91 -15.86 -25.02
C ASN A 199 39.80 -14.46 -24.36
N VAL A 200 40.53 -14.33 -23.25
CA VAL A 200 40.43 -13.28 -22.25
C VAL A 200 40.93 -11.94 -22.80
N SER A 201 40.01 -11.02 -23.07
CA SER A 201 40.28 -9.59 -22.88
C SER A 201 39.72 -9.18 -21.51
N LYS A 202 40.63 -8.81 -20.59
CA LYS A 202 40.29 -8.36 -19.24
C LYS A 202 39.47 -7.06 -19.32
N PHE A 203 38.16 -7.16 -19.17
CA PHE A 203 37.34 -6.02 -18.72
C PHE A 203 36.91 -6.28 -17.28
N GLU A 204 37.73 -5.84 -16.33
CA GLU A 204 37.31 -5.74 -14.94
C GLU A 204 36.23 -4.67 -14.80
N GLY A 205 35.06 -5.11 -14.34
CA GLY A 205 34.05 -4.28 -13.71
C GLY A 205 33.29 -3.35 -14.65
N LEU A 206 32.14 -3.79 -15.16
CA LEU A 206 31.08 -2.85 -15.55
C LEU A 206 30.15 -2.55 -14.37
N THR A 207 29.84 -3.55 -13.53
CA THR A 207 29.01 -3.35 -12.33
C THR A 207 29.78 -2.61 -11.23
N LYS A 208 31.01 -3.02 -10.90
CA LYS A 208 31.81 -2.34 -9.86
C LYS A 208 32.30 -0.95 -10.29
N ARG A 209 32.67 -0.75 -11.57
CA ARG A 209 33.22 0.52 -12.08
C ARG A 209 32.13 1.56 -12.35
N TYR A 210 30.94 1.16 -12.77
CA TYR A 210 29.80 2.08 -12.85
C TYR A 210 29.44 2.66 -11.46
N TYR A 211 29.44 1.86 -10.38
CA TYR A 211 29.15 2.36 -9.03
C TYR A 211 30.36 2.96 -8.29
N SER A 212 31.60 2.56 -8.59
CA SER A 212 32.78 3.23 -8.02
C SER A 212 32.99 4.61 -8.64
N THR A 213 32.72 4.79 -9.94
CA THR A 213 32.81 6.10 -10.59
C THR A 213 31.67 7.03 -10.15
N VAL A 214 30.46 6.50 -9.88
CA VAL A 214 29.38 7.31 -9.29
C VAL A 214 29.72 7.78 -7.87
N SER A 215 30.33 6.91 -7.05
CA SER A 215 30.81 7.29 -5.72
C SER A 215 32.01 8.25 -5.76
N SER A 216 32.79 8.28 -6.85
CA SER A 216 33.92 9.22 -7.02
C SER A 216 33.51 10.58 -7.58
N TYR A 217 32.26 10.77 -8.02
CA TYR A 217 31.70 12.10 -8.32
C TYR A 217 31.28 12.86 -7.06
N ALA A 218 31.21 12.19 -5.90
CA ALA A 218 31.19 12.87 -4.62
C ALA A 218 32.52 13.63 -4.47
N ASN A 219 32.46 14.94 -4.61
CA ASN A 219 33.55 15.88 -4.42
C ASN A 219 33.03 17.04 -3.56
N GLU A 220 33.83 18.05 -3.26
CA GLU A 220 33.44 19.18 -2.42
C GLU A 220 32.13 19.88 -2.84
N ASN A 221 31.68 19.69 -4.09
CA ASN A 221 30.49 20.33 -4.64
C ASN A 221 29.24 19.43 -4.69
N LEU A 222 29.35 18.14 -4.39
CA LEU A 222 28.23 17.19 -4.39
C LEU A 222 28.27 16.33 -3.13
N LEU A 223 27.29 16.52 -2.24
CA LEU A 223 27.23 15.80 -0.98
C LEU A 223 26.89 14.32 -1.23
N ASN A 224 27.57 13.41 -0.53
CA ASN A 224 27.21 11.99 -0.54
C ASN A 224 26.41 11.65 0.71
N ILE A 225 25.15 11.27 0.51
CA ILE A 225 24.21 10.94 1.58
C ILE A 225 24.26 9.43 1.85
N THR A 226 24.43 9.07 3.11
CA THR A 226 24.37 7.72 3.65
C THR A 226 23.45 7.67 4.86
N SER A 227 23.07 6.45 5.26
CA SER A 227 22.24 6.22 6.45
C SER A 227 22.85 6.81 7.73
N GLU A 228 24.17 6.96 7.77
CA GLU A 228 24.93 7.48 8.91
C GLU A 228 25.00 9.01 8.95
N ASN A 229 25.02 9.68 7.79
CA ASN A 229 25.27 11.12 7.70
C ASN A 229 24.07 11.95 7.25
N LEU A 230 22.92 11.32 6.97
CA LEU A 230 21.72 11.97 6.45
C LEU A 230 21.33 13.19 7.28
N ASN A 231 21.14 13.02 8.59
CA ASN A 231 20.72 14.13 9.45
C ASN A 231 21.77 15.25 9.46
N GLN A 232 23.05 14.90 9.59
CA GLN A 232 24.16 15.86 9.62
C GLN A 232 24.28 16.67 8.32
N GLN A 233 24.03 16.05 7.15
CA GLN A 233 24.16 16.71 5.85
C GLN A 233 22.91 17.51 5.46
N LEU A 234 21.76 17.24 6.07
CA LEU A 234 20.50 17.93 5.77
C LEU A 234 20.16 19.02 6.79
N GLU A 235 20.56 18.87 8.05
CA GLU A 235 20.33 19.85 9.12
C GLU A 235 20.95 21.21 8.76
N GLY A 236 20.19 22.30 8.89
CA GLY A 236 20.65 23.64 8.55
C GLY A 236 20.73 23.95 7.06
N ARG A 237 20.45 23.00 6.17
CA ARG A 237 20.73 23.13 4.72
C ARG A 237 19.50 22.93 3.84
N ASN A 238 19.50 23.62 2.71
CA ASN A 238 18.63 23.33 1.58
C ASN A 238 19.35 22.35 0.67
N VAL A 239 18.83 21.15 0.47
CA VAL A 239 19.55 20.10 -0.26
C VAL A 239 18.62 19.42 -1.26
N LEU A 240 19.00 19.40 -2.53
CA LEU A 240 18.35 18.59 -3.56
C LEU A 240 19.13 17.27 -3.72
N VAL A 241 18.53 16.16 -3.31
CA VAL A 241 19.16 14.83 -3.25
C VAL A 241 18.66 13.96 -4.41
N LEU A 242 19.57 13.51 -5.26
CA LEU A 242 19.31 12.44 -6.24
C LEU A 242 19.45 11.08 -5.58
N PHE A 243 18.34 10.34 -5.52
CA PHE A 243 18.34 8.92 -5.22
C PHE A 243 18.51 8.11 -6.50
N TYR A 244 19.48 7.20 -6.46
CA TYR A 244 19.81 6.31 -7.57
C TYR A 244 20.05 4.89 -7.08
N ASN A 245 19.87 3.93 -7.97
CA ASN A 245 20.22 2.54 -7.75
C ASN A 245 20.76 1.91 -9.05
N SER A 246 21.09 0.63 -9.03
CA SER A 246 21.56 -0.10 -10.22
C SER A 246 20.57 -0.15 -11.37
N SER A 247 19.33 0.17 -11.05
CA SER A 247 18.21 0.14 -11.95
C SER A 247 18.02 1.47 -12.70
N CYS A 248 18.73 2.54 -12.33
CA CYS A 248 18.60 3.87 -12.92
C CYS A 248 19.33 4.01 -14.25
N LYS A 249 18.61 4.27 -15.35
CA LYS A 249 19.20 4.35 -16.70
C LYS A 249 19.96 5.66 -16.96
N ASP A 250 19.48 6.78 -16.40
CA ASP A 250 19.96 8.14 -16.74
C ASP A 250 20.69 8.86 -15.58
N CYS A 251 20.91 8.20 -14.45
CA CYS A 251 21.47 8.85 -13.26
C CYS A 251 22.88 9.44 -13.49
N HIS A 252 23.70 8.86 -14.37
CA HIS A 252 25.02 9.42 -14.69
C HIS A 252 24.94 10.82 -15.32
N ASN A 253 24.00 11.01 -16.25
CA ASN A 253 23.78 12.31 -16.88
C ASN A 253 23.24 13.31 -15.86
N ILE A 254 22.34 12.87 -14.98
CA ILE A 254 21.78 13.72 -13.92
C ILE A 254 22.85 14.12 -12.91
N ILE A 255 23.76 13.23 -12.52
CA ILE A 255 24.89 13.55 -11.63
C ILE A 255 25.77 14.63 -12.27
N ASN A 256 26.04 14.54 -13.58
CA ASN A 256 26.79 15.58 -14.29
C ASN A 256 26.06 16.92 -14.29
N LEU A 257 24.74 16.94 -14.47
CA LEU A 257 23.92 18.14 -14.37
C LEU A 257 23.93 18.75 -12.96
N LEU A 258 23.81 17.93 -11.92
CA LEU A 258 23.90 18.37 -10.52
C LEU A 258 25.29 18.92 -10.18
N THR A 259 26.34 18.31 -10.72
CA THR A 259 27.73 18.80 -10.58
C THR A 259 27.92 20.16 -11.25
N GLN A 260 27.29 20.39 -12.39
CA GLN A 260 27.34 21.68 -13.08
C GLN A 260 26.51 22.72 -12.32
N ALA A 261 25.32 22.36 -11.86
CA ALA A 261 24.46 23.25 -11.08
C ALA A 261 25.12 23.66 -9.75
N SER A 262 25.81 22.74 -9.07
CA SER A 262 26.48 23.02 -7.80
C SER A 262 27.67 23.97 -7.91
N LYS A 263 28.23 24.16 -9.11
CA LYS A 263 29.26 25.18 -9.37
C LYS A 263 28.67 26.57 -9.55
N VAL A 264 27.38 26.67 -9.88
CA VAL A 264 26.69 27.94 -10.20
C VAL A 264 25.82 28.42 -9.05
N VAL A 265 25.14 27.50 -8.36
CA VAL A 265 24.28 27.82 -7.21
C VAL A 265 25.15 28.19 -6.01
N ASP A 266 24.90 29.37 -5.44
CA ASP A 266 25.59 29.85 -4.24
C ASP A 266 25.41 28.88 -3.06
N ARG A 267 26.48 28.58 -2.33
CA ARG A 267 26.44 27.63 -1.21
C ARG A 267 25.48 28.05 -0.08
N ASN A 268 25.18 29.34 0.06
CA ASN A 268 24.17 29.82 1.02
C ASN A 268 22.72 29.64 0.50
N THR A 269 22.54 29.43 -0.80
CA THR A 269 21.24 29.11 -1.40
C THR A 269 20.88 27.65 -1.14
N GLY A 270 21.82 26.74 -1.38
CA GLY A 270 21.65 25.32 -1.09
C GLY A 270 22.67 24.43 -1.79
N TYR A 271 22.55 23.13 -1.55
CA TYR A 271 23.48 22.10 -1.96
C TYR A 271 22.79 21.07 -2.85
N PHE A 272 23.58 20.37 -3.65
CA PHE A 272 23.14 19.19 -4.37
C PHE A 272 23.80 17.96 -3.75
N ALA A 273 23.08 16.85 -3.76
CA ALA A 273 23.54 15.61 -3.15
C ALA A 273 23.16 14.37 -3.97
N ILE A 274 23.85 13.27 -3.71
CA ILE A 274 23.55 11.96 -4.27
C ILE A 274 23.40 10.93 -3.15
N CYS A 275 22.50 9.97 -3.33
CA CYS A 275 22.28 8.86 -2.41
C CYS A 275 22.10 7.56 -3.18
N ASN A 276 22.97 6.58 -2.92
CA ASN A 276 22.79 5.22 -3.44
C ASN A 276 21.72 4.50 -2.61
N ALA A 277 20.53 4.34 -3.16
CA ALA A 277 19.40 3.71 -2.48
C ALA A 277 19.63 2.21 -2.20
N GLU A 278 20.35 1.49 -3.08
CA GLU A 278 20.67 0.08 -2.85
C GLU A 278 21.60 -0.14 -1.65
N LYS A 279 22.49 0.83 -1.38
CA LYS A 279 23.37 0.77 -0.22
C LYS A 279 22.75 1.36 1.05
N ASN A 280 21.60 2.03 0.93
CA ASN A 280 20.95 2.73 2.04
C ASN A 280 19.46 2.36 2.14
N PRO A 281 19.13 1.07 2.34
CA PRO A 281 17.74 0.60 2.33
C PRO A 281 16.87 1.27 3.41
N ALA A 282 17.44 1.59 4.58
CA ALA A 282 16.73 2.28 5.65
C ALA A 282 16.25 3.69 5.23
N ILE A 283 17.07 4.43 4.47
CA ILE A 283 16.68 5.73 3.90
C ILE A 283 15.59 5.54 2.84
N THR A 284 15.76 4.53 1.98
CA THR A 284 14.82 4.20 0.89
C THR A 284 13.43 3.85 1.41
N GLU A 285 13.35 3.08 2.48
CA GLU A 285 12.10 2.73 3.15
C GLU A 285 11.47 3.96 3.83
N LYS A 286 12.23 4.66 4.67
CA LYS A 286 11.77 5.85 5.41
C LYS A 286 11.23 6.95 4.50
N LEU A 287 11.83 7.14 3.33
CA LEU A 287 11.46 8.18 2.37
C LEU A 287 10.58 7.67 1.22
N THR A 288 10.10 6.43 1.28
CA THR A 288 9.23 5.81 0.27
C THR A 288 9.79 5.90 -1.16
N ILE A 289 11.05 5.52 -1.35
CA ILE A 289 11.74 5.62 -2.64
C ILE A 289 11.63 4.29 -3.39
N TYR A 290 10.78 4.24 -4.42
CA TYR A 290 10.54 3.02 -5.20
C TYR A 290 10.79 3.18 -6.70
N LYS A 291 11.19 4.37 -7.15
CA LYS A 291 11.49 4.68 -8.56
C LYS A 291 12.81 5.44 -8.67
N PHE A 292 13.50 5.24 -9.79
CA PHE A 292 14.80 5.86 -10.06
C PHE A 292 14.90 6.28 -11.53
N PRO A 293 15.47 7.46 -11.86
CA PRO A 293 15.98 8.48 -10.93
C PRO A 293 14.86 9.15 -10.13
N LEU A 294 15.15 9.59 -8.90
CA LEU A 294 14.23 10.40 -8.11
C LEU A 294 15.02 11.50 -7.40
N LEU A 295 14.63 12.76 -7.57
CA LEU A 295 15.20 13.88 -6.83
C LEU A 295 14.21 14.34 -5.77
N LYS A 296 14.65 14.40 -4.51
CA LYS A 296 13.88 14.94 -3.38
C LYS A 296 14.58 16.17 -2.83
N TYR A 297 13.81 17.22 -2.58
CA TYR A 297 14.28 18.44 -1.95
C TYR A 297 14.02 18.40 -0.45
N PHE A 298 15.04 18.80 0.30
CA PHE A 298 15.02 18.92 1.75
C PHE A 298 15.35 20.35 2.16
N LYS A 299 14.66 20.82 3.19
CA LYS A 299 14.87 22.12 3.80
C LYS A 299 15.06 21.92 5.30
N ASN A 300 16.26 22.26 5.78
CA ASN A 300 16.60 22.24 7.20
C ASN A 300 16.35 20.86 7.84
N GLY A 301 16.79 19.77 7.19
CA GLY A 301 16.60 18.40 7.68
C GLY A 301 15.29 17.72 7.26
N HIS A 302 14.29 18.48 6.86
CA HIS A 302 12.95 17.96 6.55
C HIS A 302 12.76 17.79 5.04
N TYR A 303 12.16 16.67 4.64
CA TYR A 303 11.68 16.47 3.28
C TYR A 303 10.58 17.48 2.99
N VAL A 304 10.60 18.09 1.80
CA VAL A 304 9.59 19.07 1.37
C VAL A 304 8.84 18.59 0.13
N MET A 305 9.56 18.16 -0.91
CA MET A 305 8.93 17.73 -2.15
C MET A 305 9.86 16.95 -3.07
N ASP A 306 9.26 16.18 -3.98
CA ASP A 306 9.93 15.63 -5.16
C ASP A 306 10.09 16.72 -6.22
N PHE A 307 11.25 16.79 -6.87
CA PHE A 307 11.46 17.66 -8.03
C PHE A 307 10.58 17.19 -9.19
N GLN A 308 9.69 18.05 -9.69
CA GLN A 308 8.67 17.70 -10.70
C GLN A 308 9.02 18.14 -12.13
N GLU A 309 10.01 19.03 -12.30
CA GLU A 309 10.36 19.56 -13.60
C GLU A 309 11.24 18.58 -14.41
N GLU A 310 11.40 18.87 -15.70
CA GLU A 310 12.36 18.15 -16.53
C GLU A 310 13.78 18.39 -15.99
N ILE A 311 14.55 17.31 -15.82
CA ILE A 311 15.89 17.38 -15.21
C ILE A 311 16.89 17.94 -16.24
N LYS A 312 16.95 19.27 -16.29
CA LYS A 312 17.86 20.08 -17.12
C LYS A 312 18.65 21.04 -16.23
N LEU A 313 19.83 21.46 -16.70
CA LEU A 313 20.72 22.34 -15.93
C LEU A 313 20.02 23.64 -15.50
N GLU A 314 19.36 24.31 -16.44
CA GLU A 314 18.62 25.57 -16.20
C GLU A 314 17.52 25.41 -15.13
N ASN A 315 16.73 24.34 -15.20
CA ASN A 315 15.64 24.08 -14.26
C ASN A 315 16.18 23.76 -12.86
N LEU A 316 17.28 23.00 -12.75
CA LEU A 316 17.91 22.69 -11.46
C LEU A 316 18.44 23.96 -10.76
N ILE A 317 19.07 24.86 -11.53
CA ILE A 317 19.59 26.14 -11.03
C ILE A 317 18.43 27.06 -10.64
N ALA A 318 17.43 27.20 -11.52
CA ALA A 318 16.26 28.04 -11.29
C ALA A 318 15.48 27.58 -10.05
N PHE A 319 15.29 26.27 -9.90
CA PHE A 319 14.66 25.67 -8.73
C PHE A 319 15.41 26.05 -7.45
N MET A 320 16.71 25.78 -7.37
CA MET A 320 17.46 26.09 -6.14
C MET A 320 17.46 27.59 -5.81
N ASN A 321 17.58 28.46 -6.82
CA ASN A 321 17.53 29.90 -6.62
C ASN A 321 16.13 30.40 -6.21
N THR A 322 15.06 29.75 -6.67
CA THR A 322 13.69 30.04 -6.24
C THR A 322 13.48 29.60 -4.79
N MET A 323 14.11 28.50 -4.39
CA MET A 323 14.07 27.98 -3.02
C MET A 323 15.06 28.68 -2.07
N LYS A 324 15.83 29.66 -2.57
CA LYS A 324 16.72 30.49 -1.74
C LYS A 324 15.89 31.16 -0.64
N PRO A 325 16.26 31.02 0.65
CA PRO A 325 15.66 31.83 1.68
C PRO A 325 15.98 33.29 1.33
N LYS A 326 14.95 34.09 1.05
CA LYS A 326 15.15 35.54 0.89
C LYS A 326 15.85 36.00 2.16
N ILE A 327 17.09 36.47 2.03
CA ILE A 327 17.84 37.08 3.13
C ILE A 327 17.09 38.36 3.48
N PHE A 328 16.09 38.25 4.34
CA PHE A 328 15.67 39.34 5.17
C PHE A 328 16.49 39.23 6.44
N SER A 329 17.54 40.05 6.48
CA SER A 329 18.21 40.42 7.71
C SER A 329 17.17 40.83 8.76
N ALA A 330 17.45 40.44 10.00
CA ALA A 330 16.69 40.66 11.23
C ALA A 330 15.67 39.58 11.57
N LYS A 331 15.96 38.89 12.70
CA LYS A 331 15.02 38.21 13.57
C LYS A 331 13.69 38.97 13.59
N LEU A 332 12.65 38.40 12.99
CA LEU A 332 11.28 38.86 13.14
C LEU A 332 10.48 37.74 13.80
N THR A 333 9.93 38.07 14.96
CA THR A 333 9.19 37.17 15.85
C THR A 333 7.86 36.75 15.24
N HIS A 334 7.31 35.65 15.78
CA HIS A 334 6.06 34.97 15.40
C HIS A 334 4.82 35.89 15.21
N SER A 335 4.84 37.13 15.73
CA SER A 335 3.76 38.10 15.57
C SER A 335 3.63 38.72 14.16
N GLU A 336 4.60 38.55 13.27
CA GLU A 336 4.57 39.17 11.94
C GLU A 336 4.12 38.25 10.80
N LYS A 337 3.95 36.94 11.03
CA LYS A 337 3.43 35.93 10.07
C LYS A 337 1.93 36.11 9.70
N LYS A 338 1.44 37.35 9.68
CA LYS A 338 0.09 37.69 9.20
C LYS A 338 0.06 37.96 7.68
N SER A 339 1.07 37.63 6.88
CA SER A 339 1.39 38.44 5.68
C SER A 339 0.73 38.09 4.34
N LEU A 340 0.08 36.92 4.11
CA LEU A 340 -0.66 36.74 2.84
C LEU A 340 -2.03 37.44 2.85
N TRP A 341 -2.74 37.36 3.97
CA TRP A 341 -4.15 37.75 4.10
C TRP A 341 -4.36 39.10 4.79
N ARG A 342 -3.30 39.70 5.37
CA ARG A 342 -3.37 41.03 6.01
C ARG A 342 -3.82 42.10 5.01
N GLY A 343 -4.81 42.89 5.41
CA GLY A 343 -5.33 44.01 4.63
C GLY A 343 -6.27 43.62 3.48
N ILE A 344 -6.69 42.35 3.40
CA ILE A 344 -7.64 41.87 2.39
C ILE A 344 -9.05 41.88 2.99
N ASP A 345 -9.98 42.55 2.31
CA ASP A 345 -11.40 42.52 2.67
C ASP A 345 -11.96 41.09 2.55
N GLY A 346 -12.69 40.63 3.57
CA GLY A 346 -13.25 39.27 3.65
C GLY A 346 -12.29 38.18 4.16
N ALA A 347 -11.02 38.50 4.41
CA ALA A 347 -10.06 37.52 4.92
C ALA A 347 -10.38 37.02 6.34
N ASP A 348 -11.07 37.84 7.13
CA ASP A 348 -11.56 37.52 8.47
C ASP A 348 -12.66 36.43 8.47
N HIS A 349 -13.28 36.15 7.32
CA HIS A 349 -14.27 35.08 7.15
C HIS A 349 -13.64 33.74 6.74
N ILE A 350 -12.31 33.70 6.54
CA ILE A 350 -11.58 32.48 6.19
C ILE A 350 -11.15 31.75 7.46
N VAL A 351 -11.40 30.44 7.50
CA VAL A 351 -10.88 29.56 8.56
C VAL A 351 -9.40 29.26 8.27
N HIS A 352 -8.50 29.64 9.15
CA HIS A 352 -7.08 29.31 9.00
C HIS A 352 -6.78 27.91 9.56
N ILE A 353 -6.31 27.03 8.67
CA ILE A 353 -5.92 25.67 9.01
C ILE A 353 -4.42 25.65 9.30
N THR A 354 -4.09 24.96 10.37
CA THR A 354 -2.73 24.66 10.81
C THR A 354 -2.59 23.17 11.07
N ASN A 355 -1.36 22.72 11.35
CA ASN A 355 -1.10 21.35 11.79
C ASN A 355 -1.98 20.92 12.98
N GLU A 356 -2.26 21.83 13.91
CA GLU A 356 -3.02 21.54 15.12
C GLU A 356 -4.54 21.71 14.93
N THR A 357 -4.97 22.59 14.01
CA THR A 357 -6.39 22.99 13.90
C THR A 357 -7.18 22.24 12.84
N LEU A 358 -6.55 21.39 12.02
CA LEU A 358 -7.24 20.64 10.95
C LEU A 358 -8.39 19.79 11.50
N VAL A 359 -8.11 18.91 12.46
CA VAL A 359 -9.10 17.95 12.99
C VAL A 359 -10.27 18.69 13.63
N GLN A 360 -9.99 19.68 14.45
CA GLN A 360 -11.02 20.50 15.08
C GLN A 360 -11.89 21.24 14.04
N SER A 361 -11.28 21.76 12.98
CA SER A 361 -12.00 22.46 11.91
C SER A 361 -12.89 21.52 11.10
N LEU A 362 -12.41 20.31 10.81
CA LEU A 362 -13.16 19.26 10.12
C LEU A 362 -14.34 18.73 10.93
N GLN A 363 -14.21 18.67 12.26
CA GLN A 363 -15.30 18.33 13.17
C GLN A 363 -16.31 19.47 13.30
N LYS A 364 -15.82 20.72 13.34
CA LYS A 364 -16.66 21.91 13.54
C LYS A 364 -17.48 22.28 12.30
N TYR A 365 -16.95 22.06 11.10
CA TYR A 365 -17.58 22.49 9.85
C TYR A 365 -17.95 21.29 8.98
N PRO A 366 -19.25 20.93 8.89
CA PRO A 366 -19.74 19.82 8.07
C PRO A 366 -19.45 19.94 6.57
N SER A 367 -19.13 21.13 6.06
CA SER A 367 -18.68 21.34 4.69
C SER A 367 -17.57 22.37 4.70
N LEU A 368 -16.39 21.97 4.23
CA LEU A 368 -15.16 22.76 4.32
C LEU A 368 -14.37 22.62 3.02
N LEU A 369 -14.15 23.74 2.32
CA LEU A 369 -13.22 23.79 1.19
C LEU A 369 -11.93 24.44 1.66
N ILE A 370 -10.82 23.71 1.61
CA ILE A 370 -9.52 24.17 2.08
C ILE A 370 -8.65 24.58 0.88
N PHE A 371 -8.22 25.83 0.84
CA PHE A 371 -7.25 26.39 -0.09
C PHE A 371 -5.83 26.24 0.46
N PHE A 372 -5.07 25.30 -0.10
CA PHE A 372 -3.65 25.14 0.16
C PHE A 372 -2.82 26.07 -0.74
N TYR A 373 -2.00 26.91 -0.11
CA TYR A 373 -1.21 27.93 -0.79
C TYR A 373 0.25 27.95 -0.33
N ALA A 374 1.08 28.59 -1.13
CA ALA A 374 2.45 28.96 -0.77
C ALA A 374 2.64 30.46 -0.98
N CYS A 375 3.37 31.12 -0.08
CA CYS A 375 3.45 32.59 -0.03
C CYS A 375 4.20 33.20 -1.24
N TRP A 376 5.03 32.41 -1.91
CA TRP A 376 5.74 32.79 -3.14
C TRP A 376 4.97 32.48 -4.43
N SER A 377 3.88 31.71 -4.38
CA SER A 377 3.15 31.30 -5.58
C SER A 377 2.37 32.48 -6.16
N ARG A 378 2.75 32.95 -7.35
CA ARG A 378 2.05 34.06 -8.03
C ARG A 378 0.58 33.76 -8.26
N SER A 379 0.25 32.51 -8.60
CA SER A 379 -1.13 32.04 -8.75
C SER A 379 -1.91 32.14 -7.43
N CYS A 380 -1.29 31.83 -6.29
CA CYS A 380 -1.93 31.98 -4.97
C CYS A 380 -2.12 33.46 -4.59
N ILE A 381 -1.11 34.29 -4.86
CA ILE A 381 -1.15 35.74 -4.60
C ILE A 381 -2.27 36.42 -5.40
N ASN A 382 -2.51 36.00 -6.65
CA ASN A 382 -3.58 36.56 -7.47
C ASN A 382 -4.97 36.08 -6.99
N LEU A 383 -5.04 34.86 -6.45
CA LEU A 383 -6.30 34.20 -6.12
C LEU A 383 -6.88 34.57 -4.75
N LYS A 384 -6.01 34.94 -3.79
CA LYS A 384 -6.42 35.22 -2.41
C LYS A 384 -7.54 36.25 -2.28
N HIS A 385 -7.58 37.29 -3.13
CA HIS A 385 -8.64 38.30 -3.08
C HIS A 385 -10.00 37.74 -3.50
N VAL A 386 -10.03 36.91 -4.54
CA VAL A 386 -11.25 36.24 -5.01
C VAL A 386 -11.76 35.26 -3.96
N TYR A 387 -10.84 34.50 -3.34
CA TYR A 387 -11.19 33.52 -2.33
C TYR A 387 -11.71 34.16 -1.03
N ALA A 388 -11.12 35.28 -0.59
CA ALA A 388 -11.60 36.06 0.55
C ALA A 388 -12.99 36.66 0.30
N ASN A 389 -13.23 37.21 -0.88
CA ASN A 389 -14.55 37.72 -1.24
C ASN A 389 -15.61 36.61 -1.30
N ALA A 390 -15.25 35.42 -1.81
CA ALA A 390 -16.14 34.26 -1.78
C ALA A 390 -16.44 33.81 -0.35
N ALA A 391 -15.43 33.80 0.54
CA ALA A 391 -15.62 33.46 1.95
C ALA A 391 -16.57 34.45 2.64
N LYS A 392 -16.44 35.74 2.30
CA LYS A 392 -17.30 36.81 2.81
C LYS A 392 -18.76 36.65 2.40
N LYS A 393 -19.04 36.22 1.17
CA LYS A 393 -20.40 36.09 0.61
C LYS A 393 -21.04 34.71 0.81
N LEU A 394 -20.27 33.70 1.22
CA LEU A 394 -20.79 32.35 1.38
C LEU A 394 -21.80 32.27 2.53
N ASP A 395 -23.04 31.90 2.22
CA ASP A 395 -24.06 31.64 3.24
C ASP A 395 -23.59 30.48 4.15
N PRO A 396 -23.53 30.71 5.49
CA PRO A 396 -23.05 29.74 6.46
C PRO A 396 -23.64 28.34 6.39
N LYS A 397 -24.88 28.18 5.88
CA LYS A 397 -25.54 26.88 5.78
C LYS A 397 -24.89 25.95 4.76
N TYR A 398 -24.12 26.49 3.81
CA TYR A 398 -23.41 25.72 2.79
C TYR A 398 -21.96 25.37 3.18
N GLY A 399 -21.51 25.80 4.37
CA GLY A 399 -20.18 25.45 4.90
C GLY A 399 -19.27 26.65 5.09
N ARG A 400 -17.95 26.39 5.05
CA ARG A 400 -16.91 27.43 5.19
C ARG A 400 -15.81 27.25 4.15
N LEU A 401 -15.17 28.36 3.83
CA LEU A 401 -13.90 28.38 3.11
C LEU A 401 -12.76 28.51 4.11
N ALA A 402 -11.69 27.76 3.88
CA ALA A 402 -10.54 27.68 4.75
C ALA A 402 -9.25 27.86 3.94
N ALA A 403 -8.19 28.31 4.58
CA ALA A 403 -6.88 28.46 3.95
C ALA A 403 -5.77 27.88 4.82
N CYS A 404 -4.84 27.17 4.19
CA CYS A 404 -3.68 26.56 4.82
C CYS A 404 -2.42 27.02 4.10
N ASP A 405 -1.48 27.62 4.83
CA ASP A 405 -0.13 27.85 4.31
C ASP A 405 0.59 26.50 4.34
N ALA A 406 0.79 25.90 3.18
CA ALA A 406 1.35 24.57 3.08
C ALA A 406 2.85 24.52 3.42
N GLU A 407 3.56 25.66 3.35
CA GLU A 407 4.98 25.72 3.71
C GLU A 407 5.19 25.75 5.23
N ASP A 408 4.24 26.36 5.94
CA ASP A 408 4.24 26.42 7.40
C ASP A 408 3.55 25.21 8.04
N ASN A 409 2.71 24.49 7.29
CA ASN A 409 1.90 23.36 7.75
C ASN A 409 2.12 22.12 6.88
N ILE A 410 3.39 21.72 6.80
CA ILE A 410 3.87 20.64 5.90
C ILE A 410 3.18 19.31 6.23
N ASP A 411 2.96 18.99 7.51
CA ASP A 411 2.34 17.71 7.89
C ASP A 411 0.92 17.59 7.34
N VAL A 412 0.13 18.66 7.41
CA VAL A 412 -1.23 18.70 6.84
C VAL A 412 -1.19 18.63 5.31
N ALA A 413 -0.26 19.36 4.68
CA ALA A 413 -0.11 19.36 3.24
C ALA A 413 0.29 17.97 2.70
N ASP A 414 1.24 17.31 3.36
CA ASP A 414 1.72 15.96 3.03
C ASP A 414 0.63 14.91 3.25
N GLN A 415 -0.04 14.93 4.41
CA GLN A 415 -1.15 14.00 4.72
C GLN A 415 -2.27 14.06 3.68
N LEU A 416 -2.54 15.26 3.15
CA LEU A 416 -3.58 15.47 2.17
C LEU A 416 -3.08 15.38 0.72
N LEU A 417 -1.83 14.99 0.51
CA LEU A 417 -1.19 14.83 -0.81
C LEU A 417 -1.24 16.11 -1.65
N VAL A 418 -0.93 17.26 -1.04
CA VAL A 418 -0.81 18.54 -1.76
C VAL A 418 0.54 18.58 -2.48
N SER A 419 0.53 18.42 -3.81
CA SER A 419 1.75 18.34 -4.62
C SER A 419 2.04 19.60 -5.45
N HIS A 420 1.09 20.52 -5.55
CA HIS A 420 1.22 21.77 -6.30
C HIS A 420 0.35 22.89 -5.72
N PHE A 421 0.60 24.14 -6.10
CA PHE A 421 -0.14 25.31 -5.61
C PHE A 421 -0.71 26.16 -6.74
N PRO A 422 -1.93 26.70 -6.62
CA PRO A 422 -2.89 26.47 -5.54
C PRO A 422 -3.58 25.10 -5.67
N THR A 423 -3.93 24.49 -4.53
CA THR A 423 -4.74 23.25 -4.47
C THR A 423 -5.94 23.46 -3.56
N PHE A 424 -7.10 22.94 -3.96
CA PHE A 424 -8.34 23.05 -3.21
C PHE A 424 -8.85 21.67 -2.84
N LYS A 425 -9.04 21.41 -1.56
CA LYS A 425 -9.52 20.12 -1.06
C LYS A 425 -10.86 20.29 -0.38
N TYR A 426 -11.86 19.59 -0.87
CA TYR A 426 -13.21 19.65 -0.33
C TYR A 426 -13.47 18.50 0.63
N PHE A 427 -13.99 18.85 1.80
CA PHE A 427 -14.36 17.94 2.87
C PHE A 427 -15.84 18.09 3.21
N ARG A 428 -16.46 16.97 3.55
CA ARG A 428 -17.82 16.93 4.09
C ARG A 428 -17.89 15.97 5.27
N ASN A 429 -18.45 16.43 6.38
CA ASN A 429 -18.54 15.68 7.65
C ASN A 429 -17.20 15.08 8.08
N GLY A 430 -16.12 15.84 7.93
CA GLY A 430 -14.76 15.40 8.25
C GLY A 430 -14.09 14.48 7.21
N HIS A 431 -14.79 14.09 6.15
CA HIS A 431 -14.24 13.23 5.10
C HIS A 431 -13.81 14.02 3.87
N TYR A 432 -12.61 13.73 3.36
CA TYR A 432 -12.17 14.23 2.05
C TYR A 432 -13.04 13.62 0.95
N LEU A 433 -13.62 14.46 0.09
CA LEU A 433 -14.45 14.01 -1.02
C LEU A 433 -13.75 14.17 -2.36
N THR A 434 -13.21 15.36 -2.64
CA THR A 434 -12.62 15.65 -3.94
C THR A 434 -11.74 16.90 -3.91
N ASP A 435 -10.86 17.03 -4.90
CA ASP A 435 -10.19 18.29 -5.19
C ASP A 435 -11.12 19.17 -6.05
N TYR A 436 -11.26 20.44 -5.69
CA TYR A 436 -12.00 21.38 -6.53
C TYR A 436 -11.17 21.77 -7.76
N LYS A 437 -11.67 21.37 -8.94
CA LYS A 437 -11.02 21.61 -10.25
C LYS A 437 -11.78 22.61 -11.13
N GLY A 438 -12.83 23.24 -10.59
CA GLY A 438 -13.62 24.24 -11.31
C GLY A 438 -12.88 25.56 -11.50
N GLU A 439 -13.53 26.49 -12.19
CA GLU A 439 -13.01 27.84 -12.37
C GLU A 439 -12.83 28.54 -11.02
N ARG A 440 -11.73 29.27 -10.87
CA ARG A 440 -11.38 29.90 -9.59
C ARG A 440 -11.96 31.31 -9.46
N SER A 441 -13.19 31.48 -9.94
CA SER A 441 -13.97 32.72 -9.79
C SER A 441 -14.82 32.67 -8.53
N GLU A 442 -15.21 33.84 -8.03
CA GLU A 442 -16.07 33.94 -6.85
C GLU A 442 -17.40 33.18 -7.05
N GLU A 443 -18.04 33.37 -8.20
CA GLU A 443 -19.30 32.73 -8.56
C GLU A 443 -19.17 31.20 -8.60
N SER A 444 -18.11 30.68 -9.23
CA SER A 444 -17.87 29.24 -9.37
C SER A 444 -17.56 28.57 -8.03
N LEU A 445 -16.88 29.26 -7.11
CA LEU A 445 -16.64 28.79 -5.75
C LEU A 445 -17.92 28.75 -4.92
N LEU A 446 -18.76 29.79 -5.01
CA LEU A 446 -20.04 29.85 -4.30
C LEU A 446 -21.01 28.77 -4.80
N LYS A 447 -21.16 28.61 -6.12
CA LYS A 447 -21.99 27.55 -6.71
C LYS A 447 -21.52 26.16 -6.30
N PHE A 448 -20.20 25.92 -6.27
CA PHE A 448 -19.65 24.66 -5.81
C PHE A 448 -20.00 24.35 -4.35
N MET A 449 -19.89 25.32 -3.44
CA MET A 449 -20.26 25.10 -2.04
C MET A 449 -21.76 24.84 -1.86
N GLN A 450 -22.61 25.43 -2.70
CA GLN A 450 -24.06 25.20 -2.69
C GLN A 450 -24.42 23.80 -3.22
N GLU A 451 -23.76 23.35 -4.29
CA GLU A 451 -24.08 22.11 -4.99
C GLU A 451 -22.81 21.37 -5.46
N PRO A 452 -21.99 20.81 -4.54
CA PRO A 452 -20.68 20.24 -4.88
C PRO A 452 -20.77 19.02 -5.82
N GLY A 453 -21.94 18.38 -5.93
CA GLY A 453 -22.19 17.22 -6.78
C GLY A 453 -22.52 17.50 -8.26
N LYS A 454 -22.79 18.75 -8.67
CA LYS A 454 -23.11 19.08 -10.08
C LYS A 454 -21.90 19.41 -10.96
N LEU A 455 -20.79 19.84 -10.37
CA LEU A 455 -19.58 20.29 -11.09
C LEU A 455 -18.48 19.22 -11.10
N GLY A 456 -18.75 18.11 -11.78
CA GLY A 456 -17.72 17.18 -12.28
C GLY A 456 -16.98 16.35 -11.23
N TYR A 457 -17.52 15.19 -10.88
CA TYR A 457 -16.70 14.06 -10.44
C TYR A 457 -15.77 13.67 -11.60
N VAL A 458 -14.50 14.07 -11.52
CA VAL A 458 -13.50 13.50 -12.43
C VAL A 458 -13.27 12.07 -11.99
N LYS A 459 -13.71 11.12 -12.81
CA LYS A 459 -13.30 9.71 -12.74
C LYS A 459 -11.77 9.68 -12.72
N VAL A 460 -11.18 9.31 -11.60
CA VAL A 460 -9.74 9.03 -11.56
C VAL A 460 -9.54 7.75 -12.37
N GLU A 461 -9.03 7.88 -13.59
CA GLU A 461 -8.56 6.72 -14.33
C GLU A 461 -7.39 6.11 -13.55
N ASN A 462 -7.63 4.90 -13.06
CA ASN A 462 -6.70 4.05 -12.30
C ASN A 462 -5.30 3.99 -12.93
N LYS A 463 -4.36 4.81 -12.48
CA LYS A 463 -2.91 4.52 -12.46
C LYS A 463 -2.19 5.31 -11.37
N ILE A 464 -2.44 4.99 -10.09
CA ILE A 464 -1.50 5.05 -8.95
C ILE A 464 -2.25 4.43 -7.77
N LYS A 465 -1.70 3.38 -7.15
CA LYS A 465 -2.18 2.88 -5.86
C LYS A 465 -1.75 3.89 -4.80
N PRO A 466 -2.66 4.47 -3.99
CA PRO A 466 -2.26 5.33 -2.88
C PRO A 466 -1.34 4.55 -1.94
N SER A 467 -0.21 5.16 -1.59
CA SER A 467 0.63 4.72 -0.49
C SER A 467 -0.18 4.78 0.81
N TYR A 468 0.06 3.84 1.72
CA TYR A 468 -0.78 3.43 2.84
C TYR A 468 -0.98 4.48 3.98
N SER A 469 -0.68 5.76 3.79
CA SER A 469 -0.76 6.79 4.84
C SER A 469 -1.96 7.76 4.73
N VAL A 470 -2.83 7.63 3.72
CA VAL A 470 -4.09 8.42 3.61
C VAL A 470 -5.29 7.69 4.27
N LEU A 471 -5.07 6.47 4.76
CA LEU A 471 -6.11 5.55 5.26
C LEU A 471 -6.71 5.91 6.64
N SER A 472 -6.30 7.00 7.30
CA SER A 472 -6.80 7.33 8.64
C SER A 472 -7.90 8.41 8.69
N LEU A 473 -8.35 8.97 7.56
CA LEU A 473 -9.45 9.96 7.53
C LEU A 473 -10.63 9.59 6.60
N THR A 474 -10.50 8.52 5.79
CA THR A 474 -11.62 7.98 5.00
C THR A 474 -12.08 6.66 5.61
N GLY A 475 -13.30 6.61 6.11
CA GLY A 475 -13.94 5.32 6.38
C GLY A 475 -13.88 4.43 5.13
N ASN A 476 -13.59 3.14 5.33
CA ASN A 476 -13.37 2.15 4.26
C ASN A 476 -14.60 2.02 3.32
N ILE A 477 -14.65 2.77 2.22
CA ILE A 477 -15.61 2.53 1.12
C ILE A 477 -15.03 1.41 0.24
N PRO A 478 -15.66 0.22 0.13
CA PRO A 478 -15.14 -0.87 -0.68
C PRO A 478 -15.07 -0.48 -2.17
N PRO A 479 -14.12 -1.01 -2.95
CA PRO A 479 -13.93 -0.66 -4.36
C PRO A 479 -15.20 -0.77 -5.23
N TYR A 480 -16.11 -1.68 -4.90
CA TYR A 480 -17.38 -1.90 -5.62
C TYR A 480 -18.49 -0.89 -5.28
N TRP A 481 -18.21 0.08 -4.41
CA TRP A 481 -19.12 1.15 -3.99
C TRP A 481 -18.60 2.54 -4.34
N ILE A 482 -17.37 2.65 -4.83
CA ILE A 482 -16.68 3.91 -5.06
C ILE A 482 -17.40 4.82 -6.08
N ASP A 483 -18.12 4.22 -7.03
CA ASP A 483 -18.88 4.93 -8.07
C ASP A 483 -20.36 5.15 -7.70
N VAL A 484 -20.77 4.81 -6.48
CA VAL A 484 -22.16 4.89 -6.03
C VAL A 484 -22.38 6.20 -5.27
N LEU A 485 -23.22 7.08 -5.82
CA LEU A 485 -23.63 8.31 -5.16
C LEU A 485 -24.22 8.04 -3.77
N GLY A 486 -23.66 8.67 -2.74
CA GLY A 486 -24.09 8.53 -1.34
C GLY A 486 -23.48 7.34 -0.61
N ALA A 487 -22.56 6.59 -1.24
CA ALA A 487 -21.83 5.51 -0.57
C ALA A 487 -20.92 6.00 0.56
N GLU A 488 -20.49 7.25 0.50
CA GLU A 488 -19.76 7.95 1.58
C GLU A 488 -20.61 8.16 2.83
N SER A 489 -21.94 8.10 2.71
CA SER A 489 -22.88 8.16 3.83
C SER A 489 -23.31 6.78 4.33
N LEU A 490 -22.81 5.71 3.69
CA LEU A 490 -23.03 4.34 4.14
C LEU A 490 -21.99 3.93 5.17
N ILE A 491 -22.43 3.16 6.16
CA ILE A 491 -21.51 2.46 7.05
C ILE A 491 -21.25 1.06 6.50
N PHE A 492 -20.00 0.77 6.13
CA PHE A 492 -19.64 -0.56 5.66
C PHE A 492 -19.38 -1.49 6.85
N LEU A 493 -20.24 -2.48 6.97
CA LEU A 493 -20.20 -3.44 8.05
C LEU A 493 -19.25 -4.58 7.72
N THR A 494 -18.53 -4.99 8.74
CA THR A 494 -17.70 -6.19 8.77
C THR A 494 -18.12 -7.06 9.94
N ASP A 495 -17.67 -8.32 9.95
CA ASP A 495 -17.88 -9.22 11.10
C ASP A 495 -17.39 -8.60 12.43
N TYR A 496 -16.43 -7.68 12.35
CA TYR A 496 -15.80 -7.02 13.49
C TYR A 496 -16.56 -5.79 14.00
N ASN A 497 -17.13 -4.96 13.11
CA ASN A 497 -17.75 -3.69 13.48
C ASN A 497 -19.28 -3.75 13.57
N PHE A 498 -19.89 -4.86 13.15
CA PHE A 498 -21.35 -4.99 13.05
C PHE A 498 -22.04 -4.65 14.36
N LYS A 499 -21.61 -5.28 15.46
CA LYS A 499 -22.21 -5.09 16.79
C LYS A 499 -22.07 -3.65 17.28
N SER A 500 -20.89 -3.05 17.14
CA SER A 500 -20.64 -1.68 17.62
C SER A 500 -21.43 -0.66 16.82
N VAL A 501 -21.56 -0.82 15.50
CA VAL A 501 -22.37 0.08 14.67
C VAL A 501 -23.84 0.00 15.06
N LEU A 502 -24.39 -1.20 15.29
CA LEU A 502 -25.77 -1.34 15.74
C LEU A 502 -26.04 -0.74 17.13
N GLN A 503 -25.02 -0.62 17.96
CA GLN A 503 -25.11 0.02 19.29
C GLN A 503 -24.98 1.55 19.24
N SER A 504 -24.26 2.08 18.25
CA SER A 504 -24.04 3.53 18.09
C SER A 504 -25.24 4.30 17.55
N TYR A 505 -26.17 3.61 16.89
CA TYR A 505 -27.35 4.22 16.28
C TYR A 505 -28.63 3.62 16.85
N ARG A 506 -29.65 4.46 17.05
CA ARG A 506 -30.95 4.01 17.53
C ARG A 506 -31.61 3.06 16.54
N THR A 507 -31.44 3.29 15.23
CA THR A 507 -32.00 2.45 14.18
C THR A 507 -31.03 2.33 13.02
N VAL A 508 -30.78 1.11 12.54
CA VAL A 508 -29.86 0.84 11.43
C VAL A 508 -30.54 -0.05 10.40
N LEU A 509 -30.61 0.40 9.15
CA LEU A 509 -31.00 -0.44 8.03
C LEU A 509 -29.74 -1.02 7.39
N VAL A 510 -29.61 -2.35 7.36
CA VAL A 510 -28.45 -3.04 6.80
C VAL A 510 -28.82 -3.75 5.50
N MET A 511 -28.08 -3.50 4.41
CA MET A 511 -28.14 -4.31 3.20
C MET A 511 -27.01 -5.33 3.16
N PHE A 512 -27.37 -6.61 3.13
CA PHE A 512 -26.48 -7.71 2.81
C PHE A 512 -26.41 -7.88 1.29
N TYR A 513 -25.19 -7.83 0.73
CA TYR A 513 -24.94 -7.92 -0.70
C TYR A 513 -23.67 -8.73 -1.00
N VAL A 514 -23.42 -9.03 -2.28
CA VAL A 514 -22.10 -9.48 -2.78
C VAL A 514 -21.71 -8.70 -4.04
N PRO A 515 -20.41 -8.53 -4.36
CA PRO A 515 -19.95 -7.62 -5.41
C PRO A 515 -20.42 -7.97 -6.82
N TRP A 516 -20.56 -9.27 -7.10
CA TRP A 516 -20.89 -9.82 -8.42
C TRP A 516 -22.41 -9.99 -8.66
N CYS A 517 -23.24 -9.68 -7.66
CA CYS A 517 -24.69 -9.85 -7.74
C CYS A 517 -25.36 -8.73 -8.55
N LYS A 518 -25.93 -9.07 -9.72
CA LYS A 518 -26.61 -8.11 -10.62
C LYS A 518 -27.78 -7.38 -9.95
N ALA A 519 -28.60 -8.10 -9.18
CA ALA A 519 -29.72 -7.50 -8.45
C ALA A 519 -29.26 -6.52 -7.36
N CYS A 520 -28.12 -6.79 -6.73
CA CYS A 520 -27.49 -5.94 -5.74
C CYS A 520 -26.96 -4.66 -6.41
N SER A 521 -26.27 -4.79 -7.54
CA SER A 521 -25.75 -3.67 -8.33
C SER A 521 -26.83 -2.66 -8.72
N LEU A 522 -28.01 -3.14 -9.15
CA LEU A 522 -29.14 -2.27 -9.49
C LEU A 522 -29.69 -1.48 -8.30
N MET A 523 -29.55 -2.00 -7.08
CA MET A 523 -30.05 -1.37 -5.85
C MET A 523 -29.10 -0.32 -5.28
N LYS A 524 -27.78 -0.48 -5.48
CA LYS A 524 -26.76 0.38 -4.86
C LYS A 524 -27.02 1.88 -5.03
N LYS A 525 -27.45 2.30 -6.23
CA LYS A 525 -27.71 3.72 -6.54
C LYS A 525 -28.83 4.32 -5.67
N GLU A 526 -29.93 3.60 -5.50
CA GLU A 526 -31.05 4.09 -4.68
C GLU A 526 -30.73 3.96 -3.18
N TYR A 527 -29.92 2.97 -2.81
CA TYR A 527 -29.48 2.72 -1.43
C TYR A 527 -28.51 3.80 -0.92
N GLY A 528 -27.51 4.16 -1.73
CA GLY A 528 -26.58 5.25 -1.42
C GLY A 528 -27.29 6.60 -1.31
N LYS A 529 -28.23 6.91 -2.22
CA LYS A 529 -29.08 8.11 -2.10
C LYS A 529 -29.87 8.14 -0.80
N ALA A 530 -30.47 7.02 -0.39
CA ALA A 530 -31.20 6.96 0.88
C ALA A 530 -30.30 7.25 2.07
N ALA A 531 -29.06 6.72 2.08
CA ALA A 531 -28.08 7.03 3.11
C ALA A 531 -27.69 8.52 3.13
N PHE A 532 -27.47 9.11 1.96
CA PHE A 532 -27.14 10.52 1.80
C PHE A 532 -28.28 11.47 2.23
N SER A 533 -29.52 11.07 1.98
CA SER A 533 -30.72 11.89 2.27
C SER A 533 -31.24 11.73 3.71
N LEU A 534 -30.53 11.01 4.59
CA LEU A 534 -30.91 10.87 5.99
C LEU A 534 -30.72 12.18 6.77
N PRO A 535 -31.74 12.66 7.50
CA PRO A 535 -31.58 13.79 8.41
C PRO A 535 -30.75 13.39 9.65
N ALA A 536 -29.79 14.22 10.03
CA ALA A 536 -28.87 13.95 11.14
C ALA A 536 -29.61 13.80 12.49
N GLU A 537 -30.74 14.48 12.64
CA GLU A 537 -31.55 14.48 13.86
C GLU A 537 -32.25 13.13 14.17
N TRP A 538 -32.34 12.19 13.24
CA TRP A 538 -33.09 10.94 13.45
C TRP A 538 -32.31 9.87 14.22
N ASN A 539 -31.00 10.03 14.44
CA ASN A 539 -30.12 8.99 15.00
C ASN A 539 -30.31 7.63 14.30
N VAL A 540 -30.30 7.70 12.97
CA VAL A 540 -30.53 6.59 12.06
C VAL A 540 -29.28 6.41 11.20
N ALA A 541 -28.91 5.16 10.91
CA ALA A 541 -27.90 4.85 9.90
C ALA A 541 -28.43 3.90 8.81
N ILE A 542 -27.83 4.00 7.62
CA ILE A 542 -27.97 3.02 6.56
C ILE A 542 -26.59 2.41 6.31
N ALA A 543 -26.51 1.09 6.27
CA ALA A 543 -25.27 0.34 6.32
C ALA A 543 -25.25 -0.80 5.28
N ALA A 544 -24.07 -1.17 4.80
CA ALA A 544 -23.91 -2.22 3.79
C ALA A 544 -22.91 -3.28 4.27
N CYS A 545 -23.26 -4.56 4.17
CA CYS A 545 -22.45 -5.69 4.60
C CYS A 545 -22.19 -6.62 3.41
N ASP A 546 -20.93 -6.87 3.09
CA ASP A 546 -20.57 -7.87 2.08
C ASP A 546 -20.72 -9.28 2.69
N ALA A 547 -21.72 -10.04 2.25
CA ALA A 547 -22.10 -11.29 2.87
C ALA A 547 -21.10 -12.43 2.59
N GLU A 548 -20.25 -12.32 1.56
CA GLU A 548 -19.23 -13.34 1.22
C GLU A 548 -17.95 -13.15 2.03
N GLU A 549 -17.57 -11.90 2.29
CA GLU A 549 -16.42 -11.55 3.14
C GLU A 549 -16.77 -11.59 4.64
N ASN A 550 -18.06 -11.49 5.00
CA ASN A 550 -18.55 -11.42 6.38
C ASN A 550 -19.57 -12.53 6.67
N ASN A 551 -19.10 -13.78 6.52
CA ASN A 551 -19.94 -14.97 6.61
C ASN A 551 -20.52 -15.15 8.01
N TYR A 552 -19.83 -14.74 9.08
CA TYR A 552 -20.33 -14.93 10.45
C TYR A 552 -21.62 -14.14 10.69
N VAL A 553 -21.65 -12.85 10.33
CA VAL A 553 -22.85 -12.03 10.46
C VAL A 553 -23.93 -12.49 9.47
N ALA A 554 -23.56 -12.82 8.22
CA ALA A 554 -24.51 -13.29 7.22
C ALA A 554 -25.22 -14.58 7.66
N ASP A 555 -24.49 -15.53 8.22
CA ASP A 555 -25.02 -16.79 8.75
C ASP A 555 -25.89 -16.53 9.99
N LYS A 556 -25.41 -15.70 10.93
CA LYS A 556 -26.15 -15.34 12.15
C LYS A 556 -27.54 -14.78 11.87
N PHE A 557 -27.67 -13.98 10.81
CA PHE A 557 -28.95 -13.37 10.41
C PHE A 557 -29.67 -14.11 9.28
N LEU A 558 -29.27 -15.35 8.98
CA LEU A 558 -29.92 -16.25 8.01
C LEU A 558 -30.06 -15.61 6.61
N VAL A 559 -29.01 -14.97 6.12
CA VAL A 559 -28.99 -14.34 4.79
C VAL A 559 -28.89 -15.42 3.71
N THR A 560 -30.05 -15.87 3.23
CA THR A 560 -30.14 -16.95 2.21
C THR A 560 -30.30 -16.45 0.78
N LYS A 561 -30.63 -15.15 0.60
CA LYS A 561 -30.85 -14.52 -0.71
C LYS A 561 -30.24 -13.12 -0.72
N LEU A 562 -29.85 -12.63 -1.89
CA LEU A 562 -29.22 -11.33 -2.05
C LEU A 562 -29.88 -10.49 -3.16
N PRO A 563 -29.95 -9.16 -3.01
CA PRO A 563 -29.69 -8.43 -1.75
C PRO A 563 -30.83 -8.68 -0.75
N THR A 564 -30.48 -8.71 0.54
CA THR A 564 -31.45 -8.76 1.66
C THR A 564 -31.22 -7.54 2.54
N MET A 565 -32.30 -6.84 2.92
CA MET A 565 -32.22 -5.69 3.82
C MET A 565 -32.92 -6.02 5.14
N LYS A 566 -32.25 -5.75 6.26
CA LYS A 566 -32.75 -6.01 7.60
C LYS A 566 -32.64 -4.75 8.45
N ILE A 567 -33.66 -4.42 9.24
CA ILE A 567 -33.61 -3.26 10.13
C ILE A 567 -33.40 -3.68 11.57
N PHE A 568 -32.56 -2.92 12.25
CA PHE A 568 -32.18 -3.10 13.63
C PHE A 568 -32.57 -1.87 14.43
N LYS A 569 -32.97 -2.06 15.68
CA LYS A 569 -33.31 -0.98 16.61
C LYS A 569 -32.72 -1.28 17.97
N ASN A 570 -31.99 -0.32 18.53
CA ASN A 570 -31.29 -0.46 19.82
C ASN A 570 -30.40 -1.72 19.88
N GLY A 571 -29.66 -2.02 18.82
CA GLY A 571 -28.78 -3.20 18.76
C GLY A 571 -29.46 -4.52 18.40
N GLU A 572 -30.80 -4.58 18.35
CA GLU A 572 -31.55 -5.81 18.11
C GLU A 572 -32.18 -5.84 16.72
N TYR A 573 -32.30 -7.05 16.13
CA TYR A 573 -33.01 -7.26 14.87
C TYR A 573 -34.51 -7.05 15.06
N VAL A 574 -35.14 -6.30 14.15
CA VAL A 574 -36.59 -6.02 14.18
C VAL A 574 -37.30 -6.80 13.09
N GLU A 575 -37.06 -6.47 11.82
CA GLU A 575 -37.74 -7.08 10.67
C GLU A 575 -36.95 -6.94 9.36
N ASP A 576 -37.33 -7.76 8.38
CA ASP A 576 -36.82 -7.66 7.01
C ASP A 576 -37.55 -6.55 6.26
N TYR A 577 -36.80 -5.77 5.48
CA TYR A 577 -37.39 -4.78 4.60
C TYR A 577 -37.91 -5.43 3.31
N LEU A 578 -39.24 -5.45 3.19
CA LEU A 578 -39.95 -6.02 2.03
C LEU A 578 -40.53 -4.94 1.10
N GLY A 579 -40.25 -3.67 1.37
CA GLY A 579 -40.75 -2.52 0.61
C GLY A 579 -40.10 -2.32 -0.75
N ARG A 580 -40.55 -1.28 -1.46
CA ARG A 580 -40.01 -0.89 -2.77
C ARG A 580 -38.58 -0.37 -2.64
N ARG A 581 -37.71 -0.75 -3.57
CA ARG A 581 -36.27 -0.48 -3.52
C ARG A 581 -35.93 0.90 -4.09
N LYS A 582 -36.62 1.94 -3.59
CA LYS A 582 -36.47 3.35 -3.97
C LYS A 582 -36.13 4.18 -2.76
N GLU A 583 -35.38 5.24 -2.97
CA GLU A 583 -34.92 6.15 -1.91
C GLU A 583 -36.04 6.55 -0.93
N GLN A 584 -37.15 7.10 -1.44
CA GLN A 584 -38.25 7.61 -0.61
C GLN A 584 -38.96 6.52 0.20
N ASP A 585 -39.09 5.32 -0.36
CA ASP A 585 -39.73 4.19 0.32
C ASP A 585 -38.85 3.65 1.47
N MET A 586 -37.52 3.66 1.29
CA MET A 586 -36.57 3.29 2.36
C MET A 586 -36.54 4.36 3.46
N LEU A 587 -36.48 5.64 3.12
CA LEU A 587 -36.51 6.73 4.10
C LEU A 587 -37.80 6.72 4.94
N ARG A 588 -38.95 6.50 4.30
CA ARG A 588 -40.23 6.39 4.99
C ARG A 588 -40.24 5.24 5.98
N PHE A 589 -39.82 4.05 5.53
CA PHE A 589 -39.79 2.87 6.37
C PHE A 589 -38.88 3.03 7.59
N VAL A 590 -37.66 3.54 7.38
CA VAL A 590 -36.71 3.73 8.49
C VAL A 590 -37.23 4.77 9.48
N LYS A 591 -37.87 5.85 8.99
CA LYS A 591 -38.55 6.83 9.83
C LYS A 591 -39.66 6.19 10.67
N GLU A 592 -40.54 5.42 10.05
CA GLU A 592 -41.64 4.72 10.74
C GLU A 592 -41.10 3.80 11.84
N VAL A 593 -40.10 2.96 11.54
CA VAL A 593 -39.50 2.03 12.52
C VAL A 593 -38.80 2.79 13.65
N SER A 594 -38.11 3.90 13.35
CA SER A 594 -37.45 4.73 14.37
C SER A 594 -38.45 5.28 15.41
N MET A 595 -39.67 5.58 14.97
CA MET A 595 -40.76 6.17 15.77
C MET A 595 -41.66 5.16 16.50
N ARG A 596 -41.60 3.85 16.19
CA ARG A 596 -42.38 2.82 16.94
C ARG A 596 -41.96 2.78 18.42
N ASN A 597 -42.90 2.85 19.36
CA ASN A 597 -42.62 2.67 20.78
C ASN A 597 -42.32 1.19 21.09
N SER A 598 -41.13 0.91 21.63
CA SER A 598 -40.71 -0.46 21.96
C SER A 598 -41.35 -0.93 23.27
N ASN A 599 -42.35 -1.81 23.20
CA ASN A 599 -42.80 -2.61 24.35
C ASN A 599 -41.84 -3.79 24.60
N ILE A 600 -40.55 -3.52 24.79
CA ILE A 600 -39.54 -4.50 25.15
C ILE A 600 -38.78 -3.91 26.34
N LYS A 601 -38.81 -4.61 27.48
CA LYS A 601 -38.21 -4.17 28.74
C LYS A 601 -36.70 -3.95 28.56
N PRO A 602 -36.14 -2.82 29.03
CA PRO A 602 -34.72 -2.57 28.95
C PRO A 602 -34.00 -3.37 30.02
N THR A 603 -33.12 -4.27 29.61
CA THR A 603 -32.10 -4.84 30.51
C THR A 603 -30.72 -4.33 30.09
N TYR A 604 -30.25 -3.43 30.95
CA TYR A 604 -28.88 -2.97 31.22
C TYR A 604 -28.24 -1.87 30.37
N ASN A 605 -27.77 -0.86 31.11
CA ASN A 605 -27.25 0.44 30.71
C ASN A 605 -25.79 0.39 30.22
N VAL A 606 -25.57 1.06 29.10
CA VAL A 606 -24.48 1.97 28.69
C VAL A 606 -23.16 1.96 29.47
N THR A 607 -22.03 1.70 28.78
CA THR A 607 -20.85 2.60 28.75
C THR A 607 -19.81 2.20 27.68
N ASN A 608 -19.62 3.12 26.72
CA ASN A 608 -18.38 3.67 26.15
C ASN A 608 -17.31 2.85 25.39
N TYR A 609 -16.95 3.44 24.23
CA TYR A 609 -15.64 3.54 23.55
C TYR A 609 -14.79 2.27 23.35
N THR A 610 -14.41 2.01 22.08
CA THR A 610 -12.99 2.04 21.67
C THR A 610 -12.87 2.01 20.14
N ALA A 611 -12.10 2.96 19.62
CA ALA A 611 -11.43 2.89 18.33
C ALA A 611 -10.35 1.79 18.35
N VAL A 612 -10.04 1.18 17.19
CA VAL A 612 -8.84 0.34 17.04
C VAL A 612 -8.09 0.67 15.75
N VAL A 613 -6.82 1.00 15.96
CA VAL A 613 -5.67 1.21 15.07
C VAL A 613 -4.88 -0.13 15.02
N PRO A 614 -4.16 -0.47 13.94
CA PRO A 614 -3.69 -1.84 13.68
C PRO A 614 -2.45 -2.21 14.49
N ASN A 615 -2.59 -3.13 15.47
CA ASN A 615 -1.53 -4.05 15.93
C ASN A 615 -2.06 -5.14 16.91
N MET A 616 -3.32 -5.58 16.75
CA MET A 616 -3.99 -6.48 17.72
C MET A 616 -4.02 -7.97 17.30
N GLY A 617 -3.45 -8.32 16.15
CA GLY A 617 -3.61 -9.65 15.54
C GLY A 617 -3.06 -10.80 16.37
N THR A 618 -1.93 -10.63 17.04
CA THR A 618 -1.30 -11.66 17.90
C THR A 618 -1.96 -11.76 19.27
N MET A 619 -2.31 -10.63 19.89
CA MET A 619 -2.99 -10.61 21.19
C MET A 619 -4.41 -11.21 21.12
N LEU A 620 -5.20 -10.92 20.08
CA LEU A 620 -6.53 -11.53 19.95
C LEU A 620 -6.45 -13.06 19.84
N VAL A 621 -5.50 -13.58 19.05
CA VAL A 621 -5.33 -15.03 18.90
C VAL A 621 -4.94 -15.71 20.22
N PHE A 622 -4.14 -15.04 21.05
CA PHE A 622 -3.69 -15.57 22.35
C PHE A 622 -4.78 -15.70 23.43
N TRP A 623 -5.85 -14.90 23.34
CA TRP A 623 -6.96 -14.89 24.31
C TRP A 623 -8.25 -15.54 23.80
N ASN A 624 -8.39 -15.73 22.49
CA ASN A 624 -9.61 -16.24 21.86
C ASN A 624 -9.91 -17.72 22.16
N ASP A 625 -8.92 -18.51 22.57
CA ASP A 625 -9.03 -19.94 22.86
C ASP A 625 -9.23 -20.25 24.35
N VAL A 626 -9.37 -19.23 25.21
CA VAL A 626 -9.61 -19.41 26.65
C VAL A 626 -10.92 -18.81 27.11
N GLU A 627 -11.60 -19.54 28.01
CA GLU A 627 -12.87 -19.11 28.57
C GLU A 627 -12.70 -17.79 29.33
N GLY A 628 -13.53 -16.79 28.97
CA GLY A 628 -13.44 -15.45 29.54
C GLY A 628 -12.32 -14.56 28.99
N GLY A 629 -11.54 -15.06 28.02
CA GLY A 629 -10.49 -14.26 27.38
C GLY A 629 -11.00 -13.01 26.66
N THR A 630 -12.24 -13.05 26.15
CA THR A 630 -12.93 -11.88 25.56
C THR A 630 -13.35 -10.82 26.57
N ASP A 631 -13.39 -11.18 27.86
CA ASP A 631 -13.71 -10.27 28.97
C ASP A 631 -12.44 -9.61 29.55
N VAL A 632 -11.26 -10.07 29.15
CA VAL A 632 -9.97 -9.43 29.45
C VAL A 632 -9.78 -8.22 28.54
N VAL A 633 -9.49 -7.07 29.13
CA VAL A 633 -9.24 -5.83 28.41
C VAL A 633 -7.85 -5.86 27.79
N LEU A 634 -7.78 -5.92 26.47
CA LEU A 634 -6.53 -5.98 25.72
C LEU A 634 -5.93 -4.58 25.51
N MET A 635 -4.71 -4.37 26.02
CA MET A 635 -4.05 -3.06 26.07
C MET A 635 -2.77 -3.00 25.23
N ASN A 636 -2.46 -1.80 24.74
CA ASN A 636 -1.22 -1.45 24.05
C ASN A 636 -0.84 0.02 24.37
N GLU A 637 0.31 0.47 23.86
CA GLU A 637 0.85 1.82 24.07
C GLU A 637 -0.16 2.96 23.80
N ASN A 638 -1.10 2.75 22.87
CA ASN A 638 -2.04 3.78 22.43
C ASN A 638 -3.31 3.86 23.28
N ASN A 639 -3.71 2.77 23.94
CA ASN A 639 -4.95 2.71 24.73
C ASN A 639 -4.71 2.51 26.23
N PHE A 640 -3.47 2.27 26.67
CA PHE A 640 -3.13 2.01 28.07
C PHE A 640 -3.64 3.12 29.01
N ASN A 641 -3.34 4.37 28.69
CA ASN A 641 -3.79 5.52 29.49
C ASN A 641 -5.32 5.68 29.53
N MET A 642 -6.03 5.26 28.47
CA MET A 642 -7.49 5.34 28.44
C MET A 642 -8.15 4.43 29.48
N PHE A 643 -7.53 3.29 29.79
CA PHE A 643 -8.05 2.36 30.80
C PHE A 643 -7.54 2.66 32.20
N LEU A 644 -6.40 3.33 32.33
CA LEU A 644 -5.90 3.83 33.61
C LEU A 644 -6.80 4.90 34.22
N ASP A 645 -7.33 5.82 33.42
CA ASP A 645 -8.13 6.97 33.89
C ASP A 645 -9.56 6.60 34.32
N GLN A 646 -9.89 5.31 34.43
CA GLN A 646 -11.18 4.87 34.92
C GLN A 646 -11.30 5.00 36.44
N GLU A 647 -12.50 5.34 36.92
CA GLU A 647 -12.80 5.36 38.36
C GLU A 647 -12.73 3.97 39.02
N LYS A 648 -12.68 2.90 38.22
CA LYS A 648 -12.74 1.51 38.70
C LYS A 648 -11.34 0.93 38.93
N PRO A 649 -11.15 0.07 39.95
CA PRO A 649 -9.94 -0.74 40.10
C PRO A 649 -9.65 -1.55 38.83
N LEU A 650 -8.38 -1.55 38.41
CA LEU A 650 -7.89 -2.25 37.23
C LEU A 650 -6.67 -3.10 37.60
N LEU A 651 -6.71 -4.40 37.32
CA LEU A 651 -5.55 -5.28 37.47
C LEU A 651 -5.01 -5.66 36.10
N ILE A 652 -3.79 -5.23 35.78
CA ILE A 652 -3.15 -5.46 34.49
C ILE A 652 -2.13 -6.59 34.63
N MET A 653 -2.28 -7.65 33.82
CA MET A 653 -1.26 -8.67 33.61
C MET A 653 -0.31 -8.24 32.51
N PHE A 654 0.95 -8.01 32.85
CA PHE A 654 2.03 -7.90 31.88
C PHE A 654 2.58 -9.29 31.59
N TYR A 655 2.64 -9.69 30.33
CA TYR A 655 2.97 -11.06 29.95
C TYR A 655 3.81 -11.14 28.67
N ASN A 656 4.55 -12.24 28.53
CA ASN A 656 5.14 -12.66 27.26
C ASN A 656 4.32 -13.85 26.73
N PRO A 657 3.74 -13.80 25.52
CA PRO A 657 2.97 -14.90 24.93
C PRO A 657 3.76 -16.22 24.87
N ASP A 658 5.08 -16.13 24.69
CA ASP A 658 5.98 -17.28 24.60
C ASP A 658 6.54 -17.73 25.96
N GLY A 659 6.03 -17.16 27.06
CA GLY A 659 6.50 -17.45 28.42
C GLY A 659 6.04 -18.80 28.97
N ASP A 660 6.88 -19.44 29.76
CA ASP A 660 6.55 -20.69 30.46
C ASP A 660 5.35 -20.49 31.41
N HIS A 661 4.51 -21.52 31.53
CA HIS A 661 3.31 -21.54 32.38
C HIS A 661 2.20 -20.52 32.04
N MET A 662 2.27 -19.87 30.86
CA MET A 662 1.22 -18.96 30.38
C MET A 662 -0.15 -19.59 30.23
N ASP A 663 -0.21 -20.84 29.76
CA ASP A 663 -1.48 -21.54 29.55
C ASP A 663 -2.32 -21.68 30.82
N SER A 664 -1.70 -21.96 31.95
CA SER A 664 -2.42 -22.08 33.22
C SER A 664 -2.88 -20.71 33.73
N VAL A 665 -1.98 -19.72 33.69
CA VAL A 665 -2.26 -18.39 34.24
C VAL A 665 -3.30 -17.65 33.41
N ARG A 666 -3.21 -17.70 32.07
CA ARG A 666 -4.16 -17.03 31.17
C ARG A 666 -5.58 -17.59 31.27
N ARG A 667 -5.73 -18.90 31.51
CA ARG A 667 -7.04 -19.54 31.77
C ARG A 667 -7.67 -19.03 33.06
N GLU A 668 -6.93 -19.04 34.15
CA GLU A 668 -7.41 -18.56 35.46
C GLU A 668 -7.72 -17.06 35.42
N PHE A 669 -6.90 -16.27 34.72
CA PHE A 669 -7.10 -14.84 34.56
C PHE A 669 -8.32 -14.51 33.67
N GLY A 670 -8.54 -15.27 32.59
CA GLY A 670 -9.74 -15.15 31.76
C GLY A 670 -11.02 -15.52 32.53
N LEU A 671 -11.00 -16.61 33.29
CA LEU A 671 -12.12 -17.00 34.16
C LEU A 671 -12.43 -15.93 35.22
N ALA A 672 -11.41 -15.32 35.81
CA ALA A 672 -11.59 -14.18 36.71
C ALA A 672 -12.22 -12.98 36.00
N ALA A 673 -11.78 -12.64 34.78
CA ALA A 673 -12.31 -11.52 34.02
C ALA A 673 -13.80 -11.71 33.68
N LYS A 674 -14.19 -12.92 33.27
CA LYS A 674 -15.58 -13.29 33.00
C LYS A 674 -16.48 -13.19 34.24
N ASN A 675 -15.96 -13.60 35.39
CA ASN A 675 -16.73 -13.67 36.62
C ASN A 675 -16.65 -12.39 37.47
N LEU A 676 -15.81 -11.42 37.11
CA LEU A 676 -15.73 -10.13 37.81
C LEU A 676 -16.89 -9.22 37.37
N PRO A 677 -17.77 -8.79 38.30
CA PRO A 677 -18.78 -7.80 37.98
C PRO A 677 -18.12 -6.49 37.52
N LYS A 678 -18.56 -5.97 36.36
CA LYS A 678 -17.94 -4.79 35.74
C LYS A 678 -18.08 -3.53 36.58
N GLU A 679 -18.95 -3.52 37.58
CA GLU A 679 -19.09 -2.45 38.57
C GLU A 679 -17.95 -2.45 39.59
N ILE A 680 -17.34 -3.61 39.87
CA ILE A 680 -16.29 -3.78 40.89
C ILE A 680 -14.90 -3.46 40.35
N GLY A 681 -14.61 -3.83 39.10
CA GLY A 681 -13.30 -3.57 38.50
C GLY A 681 -13.14 -4.21 37.11
N LEU A 682 -11.92 -4.13 36.58
CA LEU A 682 -11.54 -4.70 35.30
C LEU A 682 -10.23 -5.50 35.41
N LEU A 683 -10.08 -6.51 34.55
CA LEU A 683 -8.82 -7.21 34.33
C LEU A 683 -8.30 -6.86 32.94
N GLY A 684 -7.05 -6.42 32.87
CA GLY A 684 -6.37 -6.04 31.64
C GLY A 684 -5.17 -6.92 31.34
N ALA A 685 -4.77 -6.97 30.07
CA ALA A 685 -3.57 -7.67 29.63
C ALA A 685 -2.73 -6.77 28.71
N TYR A 686 -1.43 -6.72 28.95
CA TYR A 686 -0.45 -5.94 28.19
C TYR A 686 0.74 -6.82 27.80
N GLU A 687 1.05 -6.87 26.51
CA GLU A 687 2.17 -7.65 25.99
C GLU A 687 3.51 -6.96 26.28
N TYR A 688 4.43 -7.63 26.96
CA TYR A 688 5.75 -7.09 27.31
C TYR A 688 6.65 -6.92 26.08
N LYS A 689 7.35 -5.79 26.00
CA LYS A 689 8.45 -5.57 25.05
C LYS A 689 9.58 -4.80 25.73
N GLU A 690 10.82 -5.22 25.51
CA GLU A 690 12.01 -4.68 26.19
C GLU A 690 12.23 -3.17 25.94
N SER A 691 11.89 -2.68 24.74
CA SER A 691 12.00 -1.26 24.38
C SER A 691 10.73 -0.44 24.66
N ASP A 692 9.69 -1.02 25.26
CA ASP A 692 8.41 -0.35 25.47
C ASP A 692 8.47 0.63 26.67
N PRO A 693 8.13 1.92 26.48
CA PRO A 693 8.17 2.92 27.53
C PRO A 693 7.28 2.62 28.74
N ILE A 694 6.15 1.94 28.57
CA ILE A 694 5.20 1.59 29.63
C ILE A 694 5.78 0.46 30.49
N CYS A 695 6.37 -0.56 29.86
CA CYS A 695 7.04 -1.63 30.59
C CYS A 695 8.18 -1.08 31.46
N ASN A 696 9.00 -0.19 30.90
CA ASN A 696 10.09 0.46 31.62
C ASN A 696 9.58 1.40 32.73
N PHE A 697 8.54 2.19 32.47
CA PHE A 697 8.00 3.15 33.45
C PHE A 697 7.42 2.48 34.70
N TYR A 698 6.83 1.29 34.55
CA TYR A 698 6.25 0.56 35.66
C TYR A 698 7.17 -0.53 36.24
N ASP A 699 8.46 -0.54 35.90
CA ASP A 699 9.42 -1.54 36.37
C ASP A 699 8.95 -2.98 36.07
N VAL A 700 8.53 -3.23 34.83
CA VAL A 700 8.22 -4.57 34.33
C VAL A 700 9.46 -5.11 33.64
N TYR A 701 10.02 -6.21 34.15
CA TYR A 701 11.17 -6.87 33.54
C TYR A 701 10.81 -8.27 33.05
N TYR A 702 11.52 -8.73 32.01
CA TYR A 702 11.28 -10.03 31.37
C TYR A 702 11.29 -11.20 32.38
N GLN A 703 12.22 -11.19 33.35
CA GLN A 703 12.35 -12.25 34.35
C GLN A 703 11.18 -12.36 35.34
N ASP A 704 10.36 -11.30 35.46
CA ASP A 704 9.26 -11.23 36.42
C ASP A 704 7.91 -11.59 35.78
N LEU A 705 7.89 -11.93 34.48
CA LEU A 705 6.68 -12.23 33.74
C LEU A 705 6.11 -13.63 34.10
N PRO A 706 4.77 -13.77 34.20
CA PRO A 706 3.78 -12.70 34.16
C PRO A 706 3.77 -11.93 35.49
N THR A 707 3.70 -10.60 35.40
CA THR A 707 3.56 -9.73 36.58
C THR A 707 2.25 -8.98 36.54
N PHE A 708 1.69 -8.68 37.72
CA PHE A 708 0.34 -8.14 37.87
C PHE A 708 0.39 -6.82 38.61
N LYS A 709 -0.07 -5.75 37.97
CA LYS A 709 -0.05 -4.41 38.52
C LYS A 709 -1.47 -3.89 38.69
N HIS A 710 -1.78 -3.46 39.91
CA HIS A 710 -3.08 -2.92 40.28
C HIS A 710 -3.05 -1.41 40.22
N PHE A 711 -4.07 -0.86 39.55
CA PHE A 711 -4.26 0.56 39.31
C PHE A 711 -5.64 1.00 39.77
N HIS A 712 -5.75 2.25 40.19
CA HIS A 712 -7.01 2.88 40.53
C HIS A 712 -6.92 4.38 40.29
N ARG A 713 -7.89 4.96 39.57
CA ARG A 713 -7.95 6.41 39.24
C ARG A 713 -6.64 6.95 38.66
N GLY A 714 -6.14 6.28 37.61
CA GLY A 714 -4.92 6.69 36.90
C GLY A 714 -3.62 6.42 37.64
N LYS A 715 -3.66 5.86 38.85
CA LYS A 715 -2.47 5.67 39.70
C LYS A 715 -2.18 4.20 39.94
N PHE A 716 -0.89 3.86 39.90
CA PHE A 716 -0.41 2.58 40.39
C PHE A 716 -0.62 2.49 41.91
N VAL A 717 -1.23 1.39 42.36
CA VAL A 717 -1.57 1.16 43.77
C VAL A 717 -0.64 0.13 44.38
N SER A 718 -0.54 -1.05 43.77
CA SER A 718 0.25 -2.17 44.30
C SER A 718 0.51 -3.24 43.24
N ASN A 719 1.53 -4.08 43.45
CA ASN A 719 1.64 -5.34 42.70
C ASN A 719 0.71 -6.39 43.33
N TYR A 720 0.15 -7.29 42.51
CA TYR A 720 -0.54 -8.49 43.01
C TYR A 720 0.45 -9.65 43.11
N THR A 721 0.64 -10.15 44.34
CA THR A 721 1.57 -11.25 44.65
C THR A 721 0.86 -12.50 45.17
N GLY A 722 -0.47 -12.56 45.02
CA GLY A 722 -1.29 -13.68 45.47
C GLY A 722 -1.22 -14.89 44.54
N ILE A 723 -1.95 -15.95 44.91
CA ILE A 723 -2.07 -17.17 44.12
C ILE A 723 -2.70 -16.82 42.76
N ARG A 724 -2.17 -17.36 41.66
CA ARG A 724 -2.65 -17.06 40.30
C ARG A 724 -3.85 -17.94 39.92
N SER A 725 -4.91 -17.88 40.72
CA SER A 725 -6.19 -18.57 40.49
C SER A 725 -7.34 -17.57 40.34
N ALA A 726 -8.40 -17.97 39.64
CA ALA A 726 -9.56 -17.13 39.37
C ALA A 726 -10.16 -16.56 40.67
N ASP A 727 -10.36 -17.42 41.67
CA ASP A 727 -10.90 -17.04 42.99
C ASP A 727 -10.01 -16.02 43.71
N SER A 728 -8.69 -16.15 43.60
CA SER A 728 -7.75 -15.26 44.28
C SER A 728 -7.72 -13.88 43.61
N PHE A 729 -7.78 -13.82 42.28
CA PHE A 729 -7.93 -12.56 41.54
C PHE A 729 -9.25 -11.87 41.86
N LEU A 730 -10.36 -12.61 41.87
CA LEU A 730 -11.68 -12.09 42.22
C LEU A 730 -11.72 -11.55 43.66
N LYS A 731 -11.17 -12.31 44.61
CA LYS A 731 -11.08 -11.88 46.01
C LYS A 731 -10.26 -10.60 46.16
N PHE A 732 -9.13 -10.51 45.47
CA PHE A 732 -8.28 -9.32 45.48
C PHE A 732 -8.99 -8.10 44.89
N MET A 733 -9.66 -8.25 43.74
CA MET A 733 -10.41 -7.16 43.12
C MET A 733 -11.61 -6.73 43.96
N GLY A 734 -12.28 -7.69 44.62
CA GLY A 734 -13.36 -7.42 45.57
C GLY A 734 -12.89 -6.67 46.81
N THR A 735 -11.78 -7.07 47.43
CA THR A 735 -11.23 -6.36 48.60
C THR A 735 -10.62 -5.01 48.24
N ALA A 736 -9.98 -4.89 47.08
CA ALA A 736 -9.45 -3.62 46.56
C ALA A 736 -10.59 -2.61 46.28
N GLY A 737 -11.70 -3.06 45.69
CA GLY A 737 -12.89 -2.22 45.48
C GLY A 737 -13.54 -1.74 46.78
N VAL A 738 -13.54 -2.57 47.83
CA VAL A 738 -14.11 -2.24 49.16
C VAL A 738 -13.17 -1.39 50.02
N ALA A 739 -11.85 -1.61 49.94
CA ALA A 739 -10.87 -0.80 50.68
C ALA A 739 -10.84 0.65 50.19
N VAL A 740 -11.10 0.87 48.90
CA VAL A 740 -11.14 2.18 48.26
C VAL A 740 -12.44 2.93 48.54
N SER A 741 -13.59 2.24 48.61
CA SER A 741 -14.87 2.89 48.96
C SER A 741 -14.89 3.39 50.42
N ASN A 742 -14.17 2.74 51.33
CA ASN A 742 -14.02 3.18 52.72
C ASN A 742 -13.06 4.37 52.92
N ILE A 743 -12.29 4.77 51.90
CA ILE A 743 -11.47 6.00 51.95
C ILE A 743 -12.32 7.25 51.63
N GLN A 744 -13.51 7.09 51.04
CA GLN A 744 -14.42 8.21 50.76
C GLN A 744 -15.36 8.58 51.92
N THR A 745 -15.33 7.86 53.04
CA THR A 745 -16.14 8.12 54.24
C THR A 745 -15.32 8.49 55.48
N LYS A 746 -14.06 8.93 55.32
CA LYS A 746 -13.26 9.53 56.40
C LYS A 746 -12.69 10.88 56.01
#